data_AF-A0A433KBW7-F1
#
_entry.id   AF-A0A433KBW7-F1
#
_cell.length_a   1.000
_cell.length_b   1.000
_cell.length_c   1.000
_cell.angle_alpha   90.00
_cell.angle_beta   90.00
_cell.angle_gamma   90.00
#
_symmetry.space_group_name_H-M   'P 1'
#
loop_
_entity.id
_entity.type
_entity.pdbx_description
1 polymer ?
#
loop_
_entity_poly.entity_id
_entity_poly.type
_entity_poly.pdbx_seq_one_letter_code
_entity_poly.pdbx_strand_id
1 'polypeptide(L)'
;MNWEYDLHPLIRQNKMGTYTSNSKRWWCMSFMFFILLLGLSGQLHTASPSNPVTLPDEQINATLVEYLAQEKTHLTISINDAKQQTVPLDEQQYNAKMQQTSALLTMNRAKIQTFEGFLENQNKQLTYLNQRLKYLQQLPIANGDVSVQERVGKVETLLTVNKKTIELINENLDLAQQFQVVLNDEIKKLKLWKSNFELEQKLVQIKSLRAELNKELGLLYQNNVFKQGSSHPGSNADEQIDLEARFFINNQHIAVIHQYLDGLTVQKQVIKAKILLLNNSDTKTLQLVTDTYRESINQYTTIEKALQQIVQTLNAETNLSIKPELKKSISSLQLSIKEQLKDAETQKIQLIKSLDEYQNELKKQTSVRQPLAEYNMNSWSIILHKLIDMPNLFYKYIKTLTMKVYDSYSWLDTLPIVILWTTLGLIIAIFYLLNRFLKTLSSDKERSRLTGYLYDGALTLVQRNIPYLCIFAMVWVVLYITNISFSNYQLLFNLITVWFTFRLLILIARLVLLERITDSSGKDVKLYYRLKWLLLFGGWTTALMVFSHILPLNLLLQDIFNRLFMLFILAVSLVAWKSKDVIPYLLRPVLKGKKRYVKNAISLLVILVPITLFTTAIIGLLGFVNLAWTMSRYQAYILTVLVGYILARGLVFDALELLSEWMISSLKNGWLWIEVFLKPLDGILRIVLFLLSVLILFQLFGWHSDSLVIISIEKLAQYSIVNFTGIHITVFSVIEFFILLAIFVWAAKWTREFCYRWLFKNAKDVGIRNSLSVFTQYAVILLGSFITLHVLGLDFSGMSMILGGLAVGMGFGLRDFASNIVGGIMLLIERPVREGDLITIGEYEGQVAHIGIRSMRVSSWDNTQVLIPNAETFNKPFTNLTHQDGIVRTVIPIKVSRADDPVMIQQLILDVLAIIPEIVGDPPAQVFLKKIDTALIEFEARYFINVQAHNRVEIRSKVLFAITAQFKAAGIKPPIEPITVEFKEGHADFYSKNQSPND
;
A
#
# COMPACT_ATOMS: atom_id res chain seq x y z
N MET A 1 -74.22 36.28 -10.05
CA MET A 1 -75.13 37.40 -9.72
C MET A 1 -74.30 38.69 -9.82
N ASN A 2 -74.93 39.78 -10.26
CA ASN A 2 -74.45 41.14 -10.58
C ASN A 2 -73.05 41.53 -10.03
N TRP A 3 -72.07 41.98 -10.83
CA TRP A 3 -71.98 43.25 -11.58
C TRP A 3 -71.75 44.49 -10.69
N GLU A 4 -70.59 45.14 -10.92
CA GLU A 4 -70.19 46.54 -10.66
C GLU A 4 -70.23 47.11 -9.22
N TYR A 5 -69.15 47.80 -8.81
CA TYR A 5 -69.14 49.29 -8.73
C TYR A 5 -67.75 49.92 -8.43
N ASP A 6 -67.42 50.94 -9.23
CA ASP A 6 -66.63 52.18 -8.97
C ASP A 6 -65.11 52.28 -8.69
N LEU A 7 -64.63 53.53 -8.84
CA LEU A 7 -63.23 54.01 -8.92
C LEU A 7 -62.83 55.05 -7.82
N HIS A 8 -61.53 55.41 -7.79
CA HIS A 8 -60.92 56.64 -7.22
C HIS A 8 -60.92 56.83 -5.69
N PRO A 9 -60.18 57.82 -5.12
CA PRO A 9 -59.08 58.68 -5.65
C PRO A 9 -57.71 58.38 -4.95
N LEU A 10 -56.52 58.60 -5.55
CA LEU A 10 -55.78 59.84 -5.93
C LEU A 10 -55.19 60.66 -4.74
N ILE A 11 -53.98 61.24 -4.94
CA ILE A 11 -53.25 62.20 -4.04
C ILE A 11 -52.68 61.53 -2.76
N ARG A 12 -51.39 61.60 -2.34
CA ARG A 12 -50.07 62.20 -2.72
C ARG A 12 -48.99 61.30 -2.04
N GLN A 13 -47.68 61.27 -2.30
CA GLN A 13 -46.72 61.93 -3.24
C GLN A 13 -45.58 60.89 -3.51
N ASN A 14 -44.33 61.13 -3.92
CA ASN A 14 -43.49 62.33 -4.10
C ASN A 14 -42.50 62.19 -5.30
N LYS A 15 -41.50 63.07 -5.41
CA LYS A 15 -40.42 63.06 -6.43
C LYS A 15 -39.21 62.21 -5.97
N MET A 16 -38.27 61.75 -6.81
CA MET A 16 -37.90 62.10 -8.20
C MET A 16 -37.07 60.97 -8.87
N GLY A 17 -36.96 60.96 -10.21
CA GLY A 17 -35.97 60.15 -10.95
C GLY A 17 -36.55 59.22 -12.03
N THR A 18 -36.09 59.33 -13.27
CA THR A 18 -36.70 58.67 -14.44
C THR A 18 -35.71 57.80 -15.23
N TYR A 19 -36.11 56.57 -15.56
CA TYR A 19 -35.80 55.91 -16.84
C TYR A 19 -36.89 54.88 -17.19
N THR A 20 -37.31 54.84 -18.45
CA THR A 20 -38.48 54.06 -18.89
C THR A 20 -38.08 52.76 -19.60
N SER A 21 -38.62 51.63 -19.14
CA SER A 21 -38.70 50.39 -19.90
C SER A 21 -40.10 49.78 -19.69
N ASN A 22 -40.81 49.48 -20.78
CA ASN A 22 -42.25 49.20 -20.74
C ASN A 22 -42.57 47.81 -21.32
N SER A 23 -42.59 46.79 -20.47
CA SER A 23 -42.74 45.38 -20.88
C SER A 23 -43.68 44.55 -19.98
N LYS A 24 -44.84 45.11 -19.61
CA LYS A 24 -45.91 44.35 -18.91
C LYS A 24 -47.30 44.60 -19.52
N ARG A 25 -47.61 43.97 -20.66
CA ARG A 25 -48.99 43.94 -21.21
C ARG A 25 -49.33 42.78 -22.18
N TRP A 26 -48.70 41.61 -22.03
CA TRP A 26 -48.81 40.48 -22.98
C TRP A 26 -49.21 39.14 -22.31
N TRP A 27 -50.12 39.15 -21.33
CA TRP A 27 -50.53 37.91 -20.60
C TRP A 27 -52.04 37.74 -20.34
N CYS A 28 -52.91 38.64 -20.84
CA CYS A 28 -54.36 38.60 -20.54
C CYS A 28 -55.28 38.47 -21.77
N MET A 29 -54.74 38.25 -22.98
CA MET A 29 -55.54 38.27 -24.22
C MET A 29 -55.67 36.92 -24.93
N SER A 30 -55.08 35.84 -24.40
CA SER A 30 -55.13 34.50 -25.01
C SER A 30 -56.10 33.51 -24.31
N PHE A 31 -56.77 33.92 -23.24
CA PHE A 31 -57.59 33.01 -22.40
C PHE A 31 -59.09 33.04 -22.72
N MET A 32 -59.57 34.02 -23.51
CA MET A 32 -61.01 34.27 -23.70
C MET A 32 -61.59 33.75 -25.02
N PHE A 33 -60.89 32.83 -25.72
CA PHE A 33 -61.34 32.27 -27.01
C PHE A 33 -61.46 30.73 -27.02
N PHE A 34 -61.28 30.06 -25.89
CA PHE A 34 -61.23 28.58 -25.80
C PHE A 34 -62.37 27.95 -24.98
N ILE A 35 -63.29 28.76 -24.42
CA ILE A 35 -64.40 28.29 -23.55
C ILE A 35 -65.76 28.65 -24.18
N LEU A 36 -65.94 28.33 -25.46
CA LEU A 36 -67.20 28.54 -26.18
C LEU A 36 -67.48 27.50 -27.29
N LEU A 37 -66.78 26.35 -27.30
CA LEU A 37 -66.94 25.32 -28.34
C LEU A 37 -66.76 23.86 -27.88
N LEU A 38 -67.00 23.59 -26.59
CA LEU A 38 -67.15 22.23 -26.04
C LEU A 38 -68.37 22.19 -25.12
N GLY A 39 -69.54 21.84 -25.69
CA GLY A 39 -70.80 21.98 -24.96
C GLY A 39 -72.05 21.47 -25.67
N LEU A 40 -71.99 20.30 -26.33
CA LEU A 40 -73.09 19.32 -26.46
C LEU A 40 -72.71 18.22 -27.46
N SER A 41 -72.73 16.97 -27.02
CA SER A 41 -72.51 15.79 -27.85
C SER A 41 -73.82 15.13 -28.24
N GLY A 42 -74.01 14.84 -29.53
CA GLY A 42 -74.88 13.76 -29.99
C GLY A 42 -76.08 14.16 -30.85
N GLN A 43 -75.99 13.87 -32.15
CA GLN A 43 -76.87 12.88 -32.81
C GLN A 43 -76.28 12.48 -34.17
N LEU A 44 -76.64 11.30 -34.67
CA LEU A 44 -76.35 10.90 -36.04
C LEU A 44 -77.37 11.55 -36.98
N HIS A 45 -76.93 12.02 -38.15
CA HIS A 45 -77.40 11.46 -39.43
C HIS A 45 -76.61 11.96 -40.64
N THR A 46 -76.96 11.41 -41.80
CA THR A 46 -76.22 11.45 -43.08
C THR A 46 -76.61 12.64 -43.97
N ALA A 47 -75.61 13.26 -44.61
CA ALA A 47 -75.80 14.07 -45.82
C ALA A 47 -74.57 13.97 -46.74
N SER A 48 -74.80 14.09 -48.05
CA SER A 48 -73.77 14.07 -49.11
C SER A 48 -73.14 15.46 -49.33
N PRO A 49 -71.95 15.54 -49.96
CA PRO A 49 -71.21 16.80 -50.08
C PRO A 49 -71.79 17.75 -51.13
N SER A 50 -71.70 19.05 -50.88
CA SER A 50 -71.86 20.08 -51.90
C SER A 50 -70.83 21.21 -51.73
N ASN A 51 -70.18 21.55 -52.86
CA ASN A 51 -69.34 22.71 -53.18
C ASN A 51 -68.39 23.30 -52.11
N PRO A 52 -67.05 23.22 -52.31
CA PRO A 52 -66.11 24.02 -51.53
C PRO A 52 -66.16 25.50 -51.95
N VAL A 53 -66.17 26.40 -50.96
CA VAL A 53 -65.90 27.83 -51.20
C VAL A 53 -64.40 28.02 -51.39
N THR A 54 -63.99 28.52 -52.55
CA THR A 54 -62.59 28.70 -52.91
C THR A 54 -61.99 29.96 -52.28
N LEU A 55 -61.02 29.77 -51.39
CA LEU A 55 -60.05 30.80 -50.96
C LEU A 55 -58.65 30.43 -51.47
N PRO A 56 -57.69 31.37 -51.61
CA PRO A 56 -56.43 31.10 -52.31
C PRO A 56 -55.43 30.31 -51.46
N ASP A 57 -55.01 29.13 -51.94
CA ASP A 57 -54.04 28.24 -51.27
C ASP A 57 -52.67 28.91 -50.97
N GLU A 58 -52.28 29.93 -51.73
CA GLU A 58 -51.01 30.64 -51.52
C GLU A 58 -50.95 31.40 -50.18
N GLN A 59 -52.06 31.99 -49.73
CA GLN A 59 -52.10 32.71 -48.44
C GLN A 59 -52.04 31.77 -47.23
N ILE A 60 -52.60 30.57 -47.36
CA ILE A 60 -52.64 29.57 -46.27
C ILE A 60 -51.25 28.97 -46.04
N ASN A 61 -50.49 28.71 -47.11
CA ASN A 61 -49.13 28.19 -46.98
C ASN A 61 -48.14 29.23 -46.44
N ALA A 62 -48.31 30.52 -46.78
CA ALA A 62 -47.48 31.59 -46.24
C ALA A 62 -47.60 31.71 -44.71
N THR A 63 -48.83 31.70 -44.19
CA THR A 63 -49.10 31.82 -42.74
C THR A 63 -48.63 30.60 -41.94
N LEU A 64 -48.71 29.38 -42.50
CA LEU A 64 -48.17 28.18 -41.85
C LEU A 64 -46.63 28.21 -41.75
N VAL A 65 -45.95 28.64 -42.81
CA VAL A 65 -44.48 28.80 -42.82
C VAL A 65 -44.04 29.87 -41.81
N GLU A 66 -44.78 30.97 -41.70
CA GLU A 66 -44.50 32.01 -40.70
C GLU A 66 -44.73 31.50 -39.27
N TYR A 67 -45.84 30.81 -38.99
CA TYR A 67 -46.10 30.18 -37.69
C TYR A 67 -44.99 29.20 -37.28
N LEU A 68 -44.55 28.33 -38.19
CA LEU A 68 -43.46 27.40 -37.93
C LEU A 68 -42.13 28.13 -37.64
N ALA A 69 -41.85 29.24 -38.34
CA ALA A 69 -40.67 30.05 -38.07
C ALA A 69 -40.73 30.76 -36.70
N GLN A 70 -41.91 31.26 -36.29
CA GLN A 70 -42.12 31.87 -34.98
C GLN A 70 -41.97 30.82 -33.86
N GLU A 71 -42.62 29.67 -33.97
CA GLU A 71 -42.54 28.57 -33.00
C GLU A 71 -41.11 28.02 -32.85
N LYS A 72 -40.30 28.00 -33.92
CA LYS A 72 -38.86 27.71 -33.88
C LYS A 72 -38.11 28.63 -32.92
N THR A 73 -38.40 29.93 -32.97
CA THR A 73 -37.78 30.90 -32.05
C THR A 73 -38.30 30.72 -30.62
N HIS A 74 -39.59 30.44 -30.43
CA HIS A 74 -40.19 30.21 -29.12
C HIS A 74 -39.60 28.97 -28.42
N LEU A 75 -39.46 27.85 -29.14
CA LEU A 75 -38.79 26.64 -28.64
C LEU A 75 -37.32 26.92 -28.30
N THR A 76 -36.60 27.63 -29.17
CA THR A 76 -35.20 28.01 -28.92
C THR A 76 -35.03 28.86 -27.67
N ILE A 77 -35.93 29.81 -27.41
CA ILE A 77 -35.96 30.61 -26.17
C ILE A 77 -36.30 29.73 -24.97
N SER A 78 -37.37 28.94 -25.04
CA SER A 78 -37.81 28.03 -23.96
C SER A 78 -36.72 27.04 -23.53
N ILE A 79 -35.95 26.51 -24.48
CA ILE A 79 -34.80 25.63 -24.24
C ILE A 79 -33.67 26.36 -23.50
N ASN A 80 -33.46 27.65 -23.76
CA ASN A 80 -32.42 28.44 -23.10
C ASN A 80 -32.85 28.90 -21.71
N ASP A 81 -34.10 29.31 -21.54
CA ASP A 81 -34.64 29.72 -20.23
C ASP A 81 -34.68 28.54 -19.25
N ALA A 82 -35.05 27.34 -19.72
CA ALA A 82 -34.97 26.11 -18.93
C ALA A 82 -33.53 25.72 -18.53
N LYS A 83 -32.50 26.21 -19.25
CA LYS A 83 -31.08 26.01 -18.91
C LYS A 83 -30.54 27.06 -17.91
N GLN A 84 -31.20 28.19 -17.72
CA GLN A 84 -30.73 29.30 -16.87
C GLN A 84 -31.26 29.27 -15.42
N GLN A 85 -31.88 28.17 -15.00
CA GLN A 85 -32.74 28.15 -13.83
C GLN A 85 -32.04 28.21 -12.46
N THR A 86 -32.75 28.82 -11.51
CA THR A 86 -32.45 28.81 -10.07
C THR A 86 -32.78 27.48 -9.39
N VAL A 87 -32.06 27.20 -8.31
CA VAL A 87 -32.33 26.11 -7.36
C VAL A 87 -33.47 26.56 -6.42
N PRO A 88 -34.50 25.73 -6.16
CA PRO A 88 -35.54 26.08 -5.18
C PRO A 88 -34.95 26.14 -3.77
N LEU A 89 -35.46 27.08 -2.96
CA LEU A 89 -35.07 27.24 -1.55
C LEU A 89 -36.00 26.45 -0.63
N ASP A 90 -37.30 26.51 -0.88
CA ASP A 90 -38.34 25.95 -0.01
C ASP A 90 -39.19 24.89 -0.72
N GLU A 91 -39.83 24.02 0.06
CA GLU A 91 -40.73 22.98 -0.44
C GLU A 91 -41.93 23.52 -1.25
N GLN A 92 -42.43 24.71 -0.91
CA GLN A 92 -43.47 25.39 -1.70
C GLN A 92 -42.95 25.78 -3.10
N GLN A 93 -41.72 26.28 -3.20
CA GLN A 93 -41.09 26.64 -4.48
C GLN A 93 -40.82 25.38 -5.31
N TYR A 94 -40.37 24.29 -4.67
CA TYR A 94 -40.21 22.98 -5.31
C TYR A 94 -41.54 22.47 -5.88
N ASN A 95 -42.62 22.49 -5.12
CA ASN A 95 -43.92 21.98 -5.56
C ASN A 95 -44.49 22.80 -6.73
N ALA A 96 -44.45 24.13 -6.64
CA ALA A 96 -44.88 25.02 -7.73
C ALA A 96 -44.06 24.80 -9.02
N LYS A 97 -42.73 24.68 -8.90
CA LYS A 97 -41.84 24.44 -10.04
C LYS A 97 -42.03 23.04 -10.63
N MET A 98 -42.16 22.00 -9.80
CA MET A 98 -42.43 20.64 -10.25
C MET A 98 -43.76 20.52 -11.01
N GLN A 99 -44.80 21.26 -10.59
CA GLN A 99 -46.06 21.40 -11.33
C GLN A 99 -45.85 22.13 -12.67
N GLN A 100 -45.16 23.27 -12.67
CA GLN A 100 -44.87 24.04 -13.89
C GLN A 100 -44.12 23.20 -14.94
N THR A 101 -43.03 22.53 -14.54
CA THR A 101 -42.17 21.76 -15.44
C THR A 101 -42.85 20.50 -15.98
N SER A 102 -43.70 19.84 -15.18
CA SER A 102 -44.50 18.70 -15.64
C SER A 102 -45.69 19.11 -16.52
N ALA A 103 -46.28 20.28 -16.32
CA ALA A 103 -47.26 20.85 -17.24
C ALA A 103 -46.61 21.21 -18.59
N LEU A 104 -45.47 21.90 -18.58
CA LEU A 104 -44.69 22.22 -19.79
C LEU A 104 -44.29 20.96 -20.57
N LEU A 105 -43.83 19.91 -19.89
CA LEU A 105 -43.49 18.63 -20.53
C LEU A 105 -44.71 17.95 -21.16
N THR A 106 -45.89 18.09 -20.55
CA THR A 106 -47.15 17.54 -21.07
C THR A 106 -47.62 18.31 -22.31
N MET A 107 -47.57 19.64 -22.27
CA MET A 107 -47.84 20.51 -23.42
C MET A 107 -46.87 20.24 -24.58
N ASN A 108 -45.59 20.07 -24.28
CA ASN A 108 -44.56 19.81 -25.29
C ASN A 108 -44.72 18.43 -25.95
N ARG A 109 -45.14 17.40 -25.21
CA ARG A 109 -45.53 16.10 -25.78
C ARG A 109 -46.69 16.22 -26.77
N ALA A 110 -47.72 17.00 -26.42
CA ALA A 110 -48.83 17.27 -27.34
C ALA A 110 -48.38 18.05 -28.58
N LYS A 111 -47.45 19.01 -28.44
CA LYS A 111 -46.82 19.69 -29.59
C LYS A 111 -46.06 18.72 -30.50
N ILE A 112 -45.26 17.80 -29.95
CA ILE A 112 -44.56 16.77 -30.74
C ILE A 112 -45.56 15.92 -31.55
N GLN A 113 -46.61 15.39 -30.92
CA GLN A 113 -47.65 14.62 -31.60
C GLN A 113 -48.37 15.43 -32.69
N THR A 114 -48.54 16.74 -32.48
CA THR A 114 -49.11 17.66 -33.48
C THR A 114 -48.18 17.85 -34.67
N PHE A 115 -46.86 18.01 -34.44
CA PHE A 115 -45.87 18.08 -35.51
C PHE A 115 -45.73 16.76 -36.27
N GLU A 116 -45.82 15.60 -35.59
CA GLU A 116 -45.82 14.27 -36.23
C GLU A 116 -47.03 14.11 -37.16
N GLY A 117 -48.23 14.51 -36.72
CA GLY A 117 -49.43 14.52 -37.56
C GLY A 117 -49.37 15.51 -38.74
N PHE A 118 -48.81 16.71 -38.54
CA PHE A 118 -48.56 17.66 -39.63
C PHE A 118 -47.52 17.13 -40.63
N LEU A 119 -46.45 16.48 -40.15
CA LEU A 119 -45.43 15.84 -40.98
C LEU A 119 -46.04 14.72 -41.83
N GLU A 120 -46.89 13.87 -41.25
CA GLU A 120 -47.60 12.82 -41.99
C GLU A 120 -48.50 13.40 -43.10
N ASN A 121 -49.27 14.45 -42.78
CA ASN A 121 -50.14 15.12 -43.75
C ASN A 121 -49.34 15.80 -44.88
N GLN A 122 -48.27 16.52 -44.54
CA GLN A 122 -47.41 17.17 -45.55
C GLN A 122 -46.69 16.13 -46.44
N ASN A 123 -46.28 14.98 -45.92
CA ASN A 123 -45.74 13.89 -46.74
C ASN A 123 -46.77 13.24 -47.67
N LYS A 124 -48.05 13.14 -47.25
CA LYS A 124 -49.16 12.74 -48.14
C LYS A 124 -49.37 13.75 -49.27
N GLN A 125 -49.36 15.05 -48.95
CA GLN A 125 -49.41 16.13 -49.95
C GLN A 125 -48.21 16.11 -50.90
N LEU A 126 -46.98 15.92 -50.40
CA LEU A 126 -45.76 15.76 -51.21
C LEU A 126 -45.91 14.59 -52.19
N THR A 127 -46.44 13.46 -51.72
CA THR A 127 -46.67 12.27 -52.55
C THR A 127 -47.69 12.55 -53.66
N TYR A 128 -48.80 13.22 -53.33
CA TYR A 128 -49.82 13.64 -54.30
C TYR A 128 -49.26 14.65 -55.33
N LEU A 129 -48.50 15.66 -54.89
CA LEU A 129 -47.87 16.65 -55.77
C LEU A 129 -46.85 16.00 -56.71
N ASN A 130 -46.03 15.06 -56.24
CA ASN A 130 -45.12 14.30 -57.10
C ASN A 130 -45.88 13.44 -58.14
N GLN A 131 -46.96 12.76 -57.74
CA GLN A 131 -47.80 11.99 -58.66
C GLN A 131 -48.47 12.89 -59.71
N ARG A 132 -48.98 14.06 -59.31
CA ARG A 132 -49.63 15.03 -60.20
C ARG A 132 -48.64 15.73 -61.13
N LEU A 133 -47.43 16.03 -60.66
CA LEU A 133 -46.33 16.52 -61.49
C LEU A 133 -45.94 15.50 -62.55
N LYS A 134 -45.75 14.23 -62.15
CA LYS A 134 -45.44 13.13 -63.06
C LYS A 134 -46.54 12.93 -64.11
N TYR A 135 -47.81 13.03 -63.74
CA TYR A 135 -48.94 12.98 -64.68
C TYR A 135 -48.91 14.15 -65.68
N LEU A 136 -48.70 15.39 -65.21
CA LEU A 136 -48.62 16.57 -66.08
C LEU A 136 -47.41 16.51 -67.04
N GLN A 137 -46.28 15.95 -66.60
CA GLN A 137 -45.08 15.70 -67.41
C GLN A 137 -45.26 14.54 -68.41
N GLN A 138 -46.33 13.75 -68.32
CA GLN A 138 -46.63 12.64 -69.23
C GLN A 138 -47.69 12.99 -70.30
N LEU A 139 -48.24 14.20 -70.29
CA LEU A 139 -49.15 14.68 -71.32
C LEU A 139 -48.38 15.04 -72.61
N PRO A 140 -48.88 14.66 -73.81
CA PRO A 140 -48.22 14.98 -75.06
C PRO A 140 -48.28 16.49 -75.32
N ILE A 141 -47.12 17.12 -75.51
CA ILE A 141 -47.00 18.56 -75.76
C ILE A 141 -47.41 18.84 -77.22
N ALA A 142 -48.68 19.20 -77.41
CA ALA A 142 -49.13 19.84 -78.64
C ALA A 142 -48.58 21.28 -78.71
N ASN A 143 -48.23 21.74 -79.92
CA ASN A 143 -47.50 22.99 -80.12
C ASN A 143 -48.27 24.23 -79.62
N GLY A 144 -47.77 24.86 -78.56
CA GLY A 144 -48.13 26.24 -78.17
C GLY A 144 -48.89 26.41 -76.85
N ASP A 145 -49.23 25.33 -76.14
CA ASP A 145 -50.16 25.40 -74.99
C ASP A 145 -49.49 25.87 -73.67
N VAL A 146 -49.25 27.19 -73.57
CA VAL A 146 -48.66 27.88 -72.39
C VAL A 146 -49.31 27.46 -71.07
N SER A 147 -50.62 27.19 -71.11
CA SER A 147 -51.46 26.67 -70.02
C SER A 147 -50.86 25.45 -69.31
N VAL A 148 -50.19 24.53 -70.04
CA VAL A 148 -49.60 23.32 -69.43
C VAL A 148 -48.29 23.65 -68.70
N GLN A 149 -47.44 24.48 -69.29
CA GLN A 149 -46.17 24.90 -68.67
C GLN A 149 -46.42 25.72 -67.40
N GLU A 150 -47.41 26.62 -67.43
CA GLU A 150 -47.82 27.41 -66.26
C GLU A 150 -48.34 26.51 -65.11
N ARG A 151 -49.10 25.45 -65.44
CA ARG A 151 -49.56 24.46 -64.45
C ARG A 151 -48.42 23.63 -63.87
N VAL A 152 -47.41 23.27 -64.67
CA VAL A 152 -46.21 22.57 -64.17
C VAL A 152 -45.44 23.49 -63.21
N GLY A 153 -45.16 24.74 -63.58
CA GLY A 153 -44.50 25.70 -62.70
C GLY A 153 -45.26 25.98 -61.40
N LYS A 154 -46.60 26.04 -61.45
CA LYS A 154 -47.45 26.14 -60.25
C LYS A 154 -47.40 24.89 -59.36
N VAL A 155 -47.25 23.69 -59.92
CA VAL A 155 -47.04 22.48 -59.12
C VAL A 155 -45.61 22.43 -58.54
N GLU A 156 -44.59 22.84 -59.29
CA GLU A 156 -43.19 22.85 -58.83
C GLU A 156 -42.94 23.88 -57.71
N THR A 157 -43.58 25.05 -57.77
CA THR A 157 -43.56 26.05 -56.68
C THR A 157 -44.25 25.52 -55.42
N LEU A 158 -45.46 24.94 -55.54
CA LEU A 158 -46.15 24.28 -54.42
C LEU A 158 -45.33 23.13 -53.81
N LEU A 159 -44.67 22.32 -54.64
CA LEU A 159 -43.79 21.22 -54.21
C LEU A 159 -42.55 21.77 -53.46
N THR A 160 -42.01 22.91 -53.90
CA THR A 160 -40.90 23.61 -53.23
C THR A 160 -41.33 24.20 -51.87
N VAL A 161 -42.51 24.80 -51.79
CA VAL A 161 -43.10 25.30 -50.53
C VAL A 161 -43.40 24.16 -49.56
N ASN A 162 -44.00 23.08 -50.03
CA ASN A 162 -44.29 21.88 -49.23
C ASN A 162 -43.00 21.24 -48.67
N LYS A 163 -41.94 21.10 -49.49
CA LYS A 163 -40.60 20.65 -49.02
C LYS A 163 -40.05 21.54 -47.91
N LYS A 164 -40.12 22.87 -48.05
CA LYS A 164 -39.67 23.83 -47.03
C LYS A 164 -40.52 23.79 -45.75
N THR A 165 -41.81 23.50 -45.89
CA THR A 165 -42.72 23.29 -44.75
C THR A 165 -42.35 22.00 -44.00
N ILE A 166 -42.06 20.91 -44.71
CA ILE A 166 -41.55 19.66 -44.13
C ILE A 166 -40.20 19.88 -43.42
N GLU A 167 -39.28 20.64 -44.01
CA GLU A 167 -38.00 21.00 -43.39
C GLU A 167 -38.21 21.72 -42.05
N LEU A 168 -39.03 22.78 -42.03
CA LEU A 168 -39.37 23.54 -40.81
C LEU A 168 -40.12 22.71 -39.75
N ILE A 169 -40.99 21.78 -40.16
CA ILE A 169 -41.65 20.86 -39.22
C ILE A 169 -40.61 19.93 -38.58
N ASN A 170 -39.67 19.38 -39.35
CA ASN A 170 -38.61 18.51 -38.80
C ASN A 170 -37.68 19.26 -37.85
N GLU A 171 -37.30 20.51 -38.17
CA GLU A 171 -36.51 21.34 -37.24
C GLU A 171 -37.26 21.64 -35.93
N ASN A 172 -38.56 21.95 -36.01
CA ASN A 172 -39.38 22.18 -34.82
C ASN A 172 -39.62 20.91 -34.00
N LEU A 173 -39.72 19.76 -34.66
CA LEU A 173 -39.85 18.44 -34.03
C LEU A 173 -38.56 18.06 -33.28
N ASP A 174 -37.38 18.26 -33.88
CA ASP A 174 -36.08 18.11 -33.19
C ASP A 174 -35.96 19.08 -31.99
N LEU A 175 -36.25 20.37 -32.17
CA LEU A 175 -36.23 21.33 -31.05
C LEU A 175 -37.21 20.94 -29.93
N ALA A 176 -38.43 20.50 -30.26
CA ALA A 176 -39.40 20.03 -29.27
C ALA A 176 -38.91 18.75 -28.55
N GLN A 177 -38.28 17.81 -29.25
CA GLN A 177 -37.66 16.64 -28.64
C GLN A 177 -36.48 17.02 -27.72
N GLN A 178 -35.61 17.95 -28.13
CA GLN A 178 -34.54 18.50 -27.29
C GLN A 178 -35.10 19.19 -26.04
N PHE A 179 -36.19 19.97 -26.18
CA PHE A 179 -36.87 20.59 -25.03
C PHE A 179 -37.47 19.54 -24.09
N GLN A 180 -38.04 18.45 -24.62
CA GLN A 180 -38.50 17.32 -23.81
C GLN A 180 -37.34 16.70 -23.01
N VAL A 181 -36.14 16.54 -23.58
CA VAL A 181 -34.97 16.02 -22.84
C VAL A 181 -34.60 16.96 -21.69
N VAL A 182 -34.50 18.27 -21.94
CA VAL A 182 -34.19 19.28 -20.92
C VAL A 182 -35.20 19.25 -19.77
N LEU A 183 -36.50 19.22 -20.06
CA LEU A 183 -37.57 19.15 -19.03
C LEU A 183 -37.54 17.84 -18.23
N ASN A 184 -37.19 16.70 -18.86
CA ASN A 184 -37.01 15.44 -18.14
C ASN A 184 -35.82 15.49 -17.18
N ASP A 185 -34.70 16.08 -17.59
CA ASP A 185 -33.51 16.22 -16.73
C ASP A 185 -33.71 17.25 -15.62
N GLU A 186 -34.49 18.31 -15.86
CA GLU A 186 -34.95 19.23 -14.82
C GLU A 186 -35.78 18.49 -13.76
N ILE A 187 -36.74 17.67 -14.17
CA ILE A 187 -37.54 16.83 -13.25
C ILE A 187 -36.65 15.85 -12.45
N LYS A 188 -35.61 15.27 -13.06
CA LYS A 188 -34.62 14.44 -12.32
C LYS A 188 -33.88 15.26 -11.27
N LYS A 189 -33.41 16.47 -11.61
CA LYS A 189 -32.70 17.38 -10.69
C LYS A 189 -33.60 17.84 -9.54
N LEU A 190 -34.86 18.18 -9.82
CA LEU A 190 -35.88 18.52 -8.81
C LEU A 190 -36.13 17.34 -7.84
N LYS A 191 -36.28 16.11 -8.34
CA LYS A 191 -36.44 14.91 -7.49
C LYS A 191 -35.23 14.65 -6.59
N LEU A 192 -34.01 14.82 -7.10
CA LEU A 192 -32.79 14.69 -6.27
C LEU A 192 -32.65 15.82 -5.24
N TRP A 193 -33.07 17.05 -5.57
CA TRP A 193 -33.13 18.14 -4.60
C TRP A 193 -34.08 17.82 -3.43
N LYS A 194 -35.30 17.35 -3.72
CA LYS A 194 -36.29 16.99 -2.68
C LYS A 194 -35.77 15.87 -1.77
N SER A 195 -35.11 14.87 -2.35
CA SER A 195 -34.44 13.80 -1.60
C SER A 195 -33.29 14.31 -0.71
N ASN A 196 -32.48 15.29 -1.16
CA ASN A 196 -31.46 15.92 -0.31
C ASN A 196 -32.09 16.77 0.81
N PHE A 197 -33.17 17.50 0.52
CA PHE A 197 -33.87 18.35 1.49
C PHE A 197 -34.49 17.53 2.63
N GLU A 198 -35.19 16.43 2.31
CA GLU A 198 -35.74 15.49 3.30
C GLU A 198 -34.65 14.82 4.13
N LEU A 199 -33.51 14.49 3.51
CA LEU A 199 -32.33 13.95 4.21
C LEU A 199 -31.73 14.98 5.16
N GLU A 200 -31.66 16.26 4.77
CA GLU A 200 -31.18 17.34 5.63
C GLU A 200 -32.10 17.58 6.83
N GLN A 201 -33.43 17.51 6.66
CA GLN A 201 -34.38 17.54 7.77
C GLN A 201 -34.15 16.38 8.75
N LYS A 202 -34.01 15.14 8.26
CA LYS A 202 -33.69 13.96 9.09
C LYS A 202 -32.37 14.13 9.84
N LEU A 203 -31.32 14.59 9.16
CA LEU A 203 -30.01 14.86 9.79
C LEU A 203 -30.10 15.89 10.93
N VAL A 204 -30.98 16.89 10.83
CA VAL A 204 -31.22 17.83 11.93
C VAL A 204 -31.92 17.15 13.11
N GLN A 205 -33.03 16.44 12.85
CA GLN A 205 -33.81 15.72 13.88
C GLN A 205 -32.96 14.74 14.70
N ILE A 206 -32.12 13.96 14.02
CA ILE A 206 -31.27 12.94 14.66
C ILE A 206 -30.10 13.59 15.42
N LYS A 207 -29.60 14.75 14.97
CA LYS A 207 -28.60 15.53 15.72
C LYS A 207 -29.18 16.12 17.02
N SER A 208 -30.43 16.59 17.01
CA SER A 208 -31.11 16.99 18.25
C SER A 208 -31.29 15.83 19.22
N LEU A 209 -31.69 14.64 18.73
CA LEU A 209 -31.86 13.45 19.57
C LEU A 209 -30.52 12.97 20.17
N ARG A 210 -29.42 13.04 19.40
CA ARG A 210 -28.06 12.81 19.95
C ARG A 210 -27.67 13.84 21.02
N ALA A 211 -28.02 15.10 20.85
CA ALA A 211 -27.73 16.15 21.84
C ALA A 211 -28.54 15.97 23.14
N GLU A 212 -29.77 15.46 23.04
CA GLU A 212 -30.62 15.11 24.18
C GLU A 212 -30.06 13.92 24.98
N LEU A 213 -29.67 12.83 24.31
CA LEU A 213 -29.01 11.70 24.97
C LEU A 213 -27.66 12.08 25.59
N ASN A 214 -26.84 12.90 24.92
CA ASN A 214 -25.60 13.42 25.50
C ASN A 214 -25.85 14.23 26.79
N LYS A 215 -26.98 14.96 26.87
CA LYS A 215 -27.39 15.71 28.06
C LYS A 215 -27.85 14.76 29.18
N GLU A 216 -28.62 13.73 28.86
CA GLU A 216 -29.00 12.67 29.81
C GLU A 216 -27.78 11.93 30.36
N LEU A 217 -26.83 11.55 29.49
CA LEU A 217 -25.56 10.94 29.87
C LEU A 217 -24.77 11.83 30.84
N GLY A 218 -24.75 13.14 30.61
CA GLY A 218 -24.14 14.12 31.52
C GLY A 218 -24.82 14.18 32.89
N LEU A 219 -26.16 14.08 32.94
CA LEU A 219 -26.92 14.01 34.20
C LEU A 219 -26.68 12.68 34.95
N LEU A 220 -26.62 11.55 34.22
CA LEU A 220 -26.26 10.25 34.80
C LEU A 220 -24.84 10.27 35.40
N TYR A 221 -23.88 10.89 34.70
CA TYR A 221 -22.51 11.06 35.20
C TYR A 221 -22.45 11.94 36.45
N GLN A 222 -23.13 13.09 36.45
CA GLN A 222 -23.23 13.97 37.63
C GLN A 222 -23.87 13.25 38.82
N ASN A 223 -24.95 12.49 38.61
CA ASN A 223 -25.61 11.71 39.66
C ASN A 223 -24.70 10.59 40.22
N ASN A 224 -23.90 9.94 39.37
CA ASN A 224 -22.95 8.91 39.83
C ASN A 224 -21.82 9.53 40.68
N VAL A 225 -21.19 10.61 40.20
CA VAL A 225 -20.15 11.34 40.94
C VAL A 225 -20.68 11.91 42.27
N PHE A 226 -21.91 12.44 42.28
CA PHE A 226 -22.55 12.92 43.49
C PHE A 226 -22.82 11.79 44.50
N LYS A 227 -23.34 10.63 44.04
CA LYS A 227 -23.52 9.45 44.90
C LYS A 227 -22.20 8.96 45.47
N GLN A 228 -21.15 8.81 44.65
CA GLN A 228 -19.81 8.41 45.09
C GLN A 228 -19.18 9.38 46.11
N GLY A 229 -19.49 10.68 46.03
CA GLY A 229 -19.07 11.67 47.02
C GLY A 229 -19.86 11.69 48.34
N SER A 230 -20.87 10.82 48.50
CA SER A 230 -21.85 10.90 49.60
C SER A 230 -22.04 9.60 50.42
N SER A 231 -21.45 8.48 50.00
CA SER A 231 -21.72 7.16 50.57
C SER A 231 -20.83 6.80 51.78
N HIS A 232 -21.46 6.41 52.88
CA HIS A 232 -20.84 5.56 53.90
C HIS A 232 -20.69 4.11 53.38
N PRO A 233 -19.77 3.30 53.95
CA PRO A 233 -19.55 1.92 53.52
C PRO A 233 -20.75 1.02 53.85
N GLY A 234 -21.68 0.87 52.89
CA GLY A 234 -22.87 0.03 53.03
C GLY A 234 -24.01 0.26 52.01
N SER A 235 -23.84 1.14 51.01
CA SER A 235 -24.88 1.46 50.03
C SER A 235 -25.12 0.36 48.99
N ASN A 236 -26.39 0.01 48.78
CA ASN A 236 -26.93 -1.02 47.86
C ASN A 236 -26.18 -1.21 46.53
N ALA A 237 -25.58 -2.38 46.31
CA ALA A 237 -24.96 -2.74 45.03
C ALA A 237 -25.96 -2.72 43.85
N ASP A 238 -27.22 -3.10 44.09
CA ASP A 238 -28.30 -3.12 43.08
C ASP A 238 -28.71 -1.74 42.53
N GLU A 239 -28.30 -0.65 43.20
CA GLU A 239 -28.45 0.71 42.67
C GLU A 239 -27.26 1.12 41.80
N GLN A 240 -26.04 0.70 42.16
CA GLN A 240 -24.86 0.97 41.35
C GLN A 240 -24.91 0.21 40.02
N ILE A 241 -25.30 -1.07 40.06
CA ILE A 241 -25.51 -1.90 38.86
C ILE A 241 -26.61 -1.30 37.96
N ASP A 242 -27.65 -0.69 38.53
CA ASP A 242 -28.71 0.00 37.77
C ASP A 242 -28.18 1.24 37.02
N LEU A 243 -27.35 2.05 37.70
CA LEU A 243 -26.73 3.25 37.13
C LEU A 243 -25.70 2.90 36.05
N GLU A 244 -24.88 1.88 36.27
CA GLU A 244 -23.90 1.40 35.29
C GLU A 244 -24.60 0.79 34.07
N ALA A 245 -25.68 0.03 34.25
CA ALA A 245 -26.50 -0.48 33.16
C ALA A 245 -27.19 0.63 32.36
N ARG A 246 -27.74 1.67 33.01
CA ARG A 246 -28.30 2.85 32.31
C ARG A 246 -27.23 3.62 31.54
N PHE A 247 -26.04 3.81 32.13
CA PHE A 247 -24.91 4.44 31.46
C PHE A 247 -24.45 3.65 30.23
N PHE A 248 -24.37 2.31 30.32
CA PHE A 248 -24.09 1.44 29.17
C PHE A 248 -25.16 1.59 28.08
N ILE A 249 -26.45 1.44 28.43
CA ILE A 249 -27.57 1.54 27.47
C ILE A 249 -27.59 2.90 26.75
N ASN A 250 -27.38 4.01 27.47
CA ASN A 250 -27.35 5.35 26.87
C ASN A 250 -26.16 5.51 25.91
N ASN A 251 -24.96 5.06 26.30
CA ASN A 251 -23.81 5.02 25.39
C ASN A 251 -24.06 4.16 24.14
N GLN A 252 -24.74 3.02 24.25
CA GLN A 252 -25.10 2.20 23.09
C GLN A 252 -26.12 2.91 22.18
N HIS A 253 -27.13 3.60 22.73
CA HIS A 253 -28.01 4.46 21.93
C HIS A 253 -27.23 5.54 21.17
N ILE A 254 -26.30 6.24 21.83
CA ILE A 254 -25.43 7.26 21.20
C ILE A 254 -24.57 6.65 20.09
N ALA A 255 -24.03 5.43 20.29
CA ALA A 255 -23.24 4.72 19.28
C ALA A 255 -24.08 4.33 18.05
N VAL A 256 -25.28 3.77 18.24
CA VAL A 256 -26.22 3.44 17.16
C VAL A 256 -26.63 4.69 16.38
N ILE A 257 -26.92 5.80 17.07
CA ILE A 257 -27.26 7.08 16.46
C ILE A 257 -26.08 7.67 15.68
N HIS A 258 -24.84 7.45 16.13
CA HIS A 258 -23.65 7.81 15.35
C HIS A 258 -23.62 7.04 14.02
N GLN A 259 -23.78 5.72 14.04
CA GLN A 259 -23.81 4.90 12.83
C GLN A 259 -24.94 5.30 11.87
N TYR A 260 -26.10 5.68 12.41
CA TYR A 260 -27.23 6.17 11.60
C TYR A 260 -26.97 7.54 10.96
N LEU A 261 -26.32 8.48 11.68
CA LEU A 261 -25.86 9.75 11.12
C LEU A 261 -24.80 9.57 10.03
N ASP A 262 -23.92 8.59 10.18
CA ASP A 262 -22.90 8.25 9.20
C ASP A 262 -23.56 7.68 7.93
N GLY A 263 -24.51 6.74 8.07
CA GLY A 263 -25.32 6.19 6.97
C GLY A 263 -26.05 7.27 6.15
N LEU A 264 -26.72 8.22 6.82
CA LEU A 264 -27.34 9.37 6.15
C LEU A 264 -26.32 10.30 5.48
N THR A 265 -25.11 10.40 6.03
CA THR A 265 -24.01 11.15 5.40
C THR A 265 -23.56 10.45 4.11
N VAL A 266 -23.50 9.11 4.07
CA VAL A 266 -23.25 8.34 2.85
C VAL A 266 -24.33 8.60 1.79
N GLN A 267 -25.61 8.52 2.17
CA GLN A 267 -26.74 8.81 1.26
C GLN A 267 -26.61 10.23 0.65
N LYS A 268 -26.16 11.21 1.43
CA LYS A 268 -25.92 12.57 0.95
C LYS A 268 -24.77 12.68 -0.06
N GLN A 269 -23.68 11.92 0.14
CA GLN A 269 -22.58 11.84 -0.82
C GLN A 269 -23.06 11.22 -2.15
N VAL A 270 -23.85 10.14 -2.08
CA VAL A 270 -24.44 9.47 -3.24
C VAL A 270 -25.39 10.39 -4.02
N ILE A 271 -26.23 11.18 -3.34
CA ILE A 271 -27.11 12.15 -4.02
C ILE A 271 -26.29 13.24 -4.71
N LYS A 272 -25.23 13.76 -4.09
CA LYS A 272 -24.29 14.69 -4.74
C LYS A 272 -23.64 14.09 -5.99
N ALA A 273 -23.20 12.83 -5.93
CA ALA A 273 -22.64 12.11 -7.07
C ALA A 273 -23.65 11.98 -8.24
N LYS A 274 -24.92 11.64 -7.94
CA LYS A 274 -26.01 11.61 -8.94
C LYS A 274 -26.25 12.99 -9.57
N ILE A 275 -26.21 14.07 -8.79
CA ILE A 275 -26.35 15.45 -9.30
C ILE A 275 -25.16 15.85 -10.20
N LEU A 276 -23.93 15.46 -9.85
CA LEU A 276 -22.75 15.69 -10.69
C LEU A 276 -22.86 14.96 -12.04
N LEU A 277 -23.34 13.72 -12.05
CA LEU A 277 -23.54 12.94 -13.28
C LEU A 277 -24.60 13.57 -14.21
N LEU A 278 -25.69 14.12 -13.65
CA LEU A 278 -26.71 14.86 -14.41
C LEU A 278 -26.26 16.26 -14.88
N ASN A 279 -25.08 16.73 -14.46
CA ASN A 279 -24.49 17.98 -14.93
C ASN A 279 -23.38 17.74 -15.97
N ASN A 280 -22.60 16.67 -15.84
CA ASN A 280 -21.54 16.32 -16.80
C ASN A 280 -21.48 14.80 -17.01
N SER A 281 -21.90 14.30 -18.17
CA SER A 281 -21.89 12.86 -18.52
C SER A 281 -20.54 12.31 -18.99
N ASP A 282 -19.44 13.03 -18.76
CA ASP A 282 -18.09 12.64 -19.15
C ASP A 282 -17.61 11.36 -18.46
N THR A 283 -16.78 10.58 -19.16
CA THR A 283 -16.08 9.39 -18.60
C THR A 283 -15.30 9.69 -17.32
N LYS A 284 -14.81 10.93 -17.13
CA LYS A 284 -14.17 11.39 -15.89
C LYS A 284 -15.15 11.54 -14.73
N THR A 285 -16.32 12.14 -14.96
CA THR A 285 -17.38 12.25 -13.96
C THR A 285 -17.92 10.88 -13.62
N LEU A 286 -18.11 10.03 -14.63
CA LEU A 286 -18.62 8.67 -14.49
C LEU A 286 -17.61 7.79 -13.73
N GLN A 287 -16.30 7.97 -13.93
CA GLN A 287 -15.27 7.38 -13.06
C GLN A 287 -15.37 7.90 -11.61
N LEU A 288 -15.44 9.22 -11.39
CA LEU A 288 -15.54 9.82 -10.05
C LEU A 288 -16.78 9.33 -9.29
N VAL A 289 -17.91 9.17 -9.98
CA VAL A 289 -19.16 8.61 -9.43
C VAL A 289 -18.98 7.13 -9.09
N THR A 290 -18.34 6.35 -9.96
CA THR A 290 -17.99 4.93 -9.71
C THR A 290 -17.12 4.79 -8.46
N ASP A 291 -16.12 5.65 -8.29
CA ASP A 291 -15.21 5.63 -7.14
C ASP A 291 -15.93 6.10 -5.85
N THR A 292 -16.79 7.13 -5.93
CA THR A 292 -17.64 7.58 -4.81
C THR A 292 -18.61 6.48 -4.35
N TYR A 293 -19.19 5.72 -5.28
CA TYR A 293 -20.06 4.59 -4.96
C TYR A 293 -19.29 3.43 -4.29
N ARG A 294 -18.06 3.14 -4.74
CA ARG A 294 -17.20 2.14 -4.07
C ARG A 294 -16.85 2.56 -2.64
N GLU A 295 -16.50 3.83 -2.43
CA GLU A 295 -16.27 4.36 -1.07
C GLU A 295 -17.54 4.24 -0.21
N SER A 296 -18.70 4.60 -0.76
CA SER A 296 -20.01 4.48 -0.08
C SER A 296 -20.32 3.05 0.36
N ILE A 297 -20.03 2.04 -0.47
CA ILE A 297 -20.23 0.61 -0.14
C ILE A 297 -19.30 0.16 1.00
N ASN A 298 -18.07 0.69 1.04
CA ASN A 298 -17.11 0.36 2.10
C ASN A 298 -17.44 1.08 3.42
N GLN A 299 -17.98 2.31 3.35
CA GLN A 299 -18.56 3.01 4.51
C GLN A 299 -19.77 2.22 5.08
N TYR A 300 -20.71 1.77 4.24
CA TYR A 300 -21.82 0.91 4.68
C TYR A 300 -21.36 -0.43 5.29
N THR A 301 -20.34 -1.07 4.71
CA THR A 301 -19.76 -2.31 5.26
C THR A 301 -19.05 -2.10 6.61
N THR A 302 -18.64 -0.86 6.91
CA THR A 302 -18.12 -0.48 8.24
C THR A 302 -19.27 -0.29 9.24
N ILE A 303 -20.36 0.37 8.81
CA ILE A 303 -21.59 0.56 9.59
C ILE A 303 -22.22 -0.79 9.98
N GLU A 304 -22.35 -1.72 9.04
CA GLU A 304 -22.84 -3.09 9.31
C GLU A 304 -22.03 -3.78 10.41
N LYS A 305 -20.69 -3.75 10.34
CA LYS A 305 -19.81 -4.35 11.33
C LYS A 305 -19.95 -3.69 12.71
N ALA A 306 -20.02 -2.36 12.76
CA ALA A 306 -20.22 -1.63 14.00
C ALA A 306 -21.58 -1.97 14.66
N LEU A 307 -22.66 -2.01 13.88
CA LEU A 307 -24.00 -2.39 14.36
C LEU A 307 -24.03 -3.87 14.83
N GLN A 308 -23.37 -4.79 14.12
CA GLN A 308 -23.23 -6.19 14.54
C GLN A 308 -22.44 -6.31 15.85
N GLN A 309 -21.36 -5.57 16.02
CA GLN A 309 -20.55 -5.56 17.24
C GLN A 309 -21.34 -4.97 18.43
N ILE A 310 -22.12 -3.91 18.22
CA ILE A 310 -23.05 -3.37 19.22
C ILE A 310 -24.06 -4.44 19.64
N VAL A 311 -24.70 -5.15 18.69
CA VAL A 311 -25.62 -6.27 19.00
C VAL A 311 -24.93 -7.38 19.80
N GLN A 312 -23.68 -7.74 19.48
CA GLN A 312 -22.92 -8.73 20.26
C GLN A 312 -22.69 -8.28 21.71
N THR A 313 -22.30 -7.02 21.94
CA THR A 313 -22.12 -6.49 23.31
C THR A 313 -23.45 -6.41 24.08
N LEU A 314 -24.53 -5.96 23.44
CA LEU A 314 -25.87 -5.95 24.04
C LEU A 314 -26.32 -7.36 24.42
N ASN A 315 -26.10 -8.36 23.56
CA ASN A 315 -26.48 -9.74 23.83
C ASN A 315 -25.72 -10.35 25.02
N ALA A 316 -24.45 -9.97 25.22
CA ALA A 316 -23.68 -10.38 26.39
C ALA A 316 -24.29 -9.81 27.69
N GLU A 317 -24.53 -8.49 27.73
CA GLU A 317 -25.11 -7.80 28.89
C GLU A 317 -26.58 -8.18 29.16
N THR A 318 -27.35 -8.55 28.13
CA THR A 318 -28.75 -9.00 28.30
C THR A 318 -28.84 -10.27 29.17
N ASN A 319 -27.79 -11.08 29.21
CA ASN A 319 -27.71 -12.29 30.04
C ASN A 319 -27.35 -11.99 31.51
N LEU A 320 -26.90 -10.77 31.82
CA LEU A 320 -26.45 -10.35 33.16
C LEU A 320 -27.47 -9.44 33.87
N SER A 321 -28.42 -8.85 33.14
CA SER A 321 -29.31 -7.80 33.68
C SER A 321 -30.51 -8.35 34.47
N ILE A 322 -30.68 -7.86 35.71
CA ILE A 322 -31.60 -8.40 36.72
C ILE A 322 -33.03 -7.81 36.62
N LYS A 323 -33.21 -6.60 36.07
CA LYS A 323 -34.48 -5.84 36.14
C LYS A 323 -35.25 -5.81 34.81
N PRO A 324 -36.60 -5.91 34.82
CA PRO A 324 -37.41 -6.06 33.61
C PRO A 324 -37.45 -4.80 32.73
N GLU A 325 -37.35 -3.60 33.30
CA GLU A 325 -37.37 -2.34 32.54
C GLU A 325 -36.15 -2.18 31.63
N LEU A 326 -34.96 -2.46 32.16
CA LEU A 326 -33.69 -2.43 31.41
C LEU A 326 -33.72 -3.45 30.26
N LYS A 327 -34.23 -4.65 30.53
CA LYS A 327 -34.43 -5.69 29.51
C LYS A 327 -35.39 -5.25 28.40
N LYS A 328 -36.47 -4.52 28.73
CA LYS A 328 -37.38 -3.92 27.75
C LYS A 328 -36.67 -2.85 26.91
N SER A 329 -35.90 -1.96 27.54
CA SER A 329 -35.09 -0.95 26.84
C SER A 329 -34.11 -1.60 25.84
N ILE A 330 -33.31 -2.56 26.30
CA ILE A 330 -32.36 -3.31 25.46
C ILE A 330 -33.08 -3.99 24.28
N SER A 331 -34.24 -4.61 24.50
CA SER A 331 -35.01 -5.25 23.41
C SER A 331 -35.49 -4.26 22.34
N SER A 332 -35.85 -3.03 22.73
CA SER A 332 -36.23 -1.98 21.78
C SER A 332 -35.02 -1.44 20.99
N LEU A 333 -33.86 -1.34 21.65
CA LEU A 333 -32.58 -0.95 21.05
C LEU A 333 -32.12 -2.02 20.03
N GLN A 334 -32.18 -3.30 20.39
CA GLN A 334 -31.91 -4.44 19.49
C GLN A 334 -32.84 -4.44 18.27
N LEU A 335 -34.13 -4.13 18.44
CA LEU A 335 -35.08 -4.04 17.32
C LEU A 335 -34.73 -2.88 16.39
N SER A 336 -34.41 -1.70 16.94
CA SER A 336 -33.96 -0.54 16.16
C SER A 336 -32.67 -0.80 15.39
N ILE A 337 -31.67 -1.47 15.99
CA ILE A 337 -30.45 -1.87 15.27
C ILE A 337 -30.79 -2.85 14.15
N LYS A 338 -31.66 -3.84 14.39
CA LYS A 338 -32.06 -4.82 13.36
C LYS A 338 -32.74 -4.15 12.16
N GLU A 339 -33.49 -3.08 12.38
CA GLU A 339 -34.08 -2.26 11.32
C GLU A 339 -33.03 -1.43 10.57
N GLN A 340 -32.12 -0.75 11.28
CA GLN A 340 -31.03 0.02 10.67
C GLN A 340 -30.04 -0.85 9.88
N LEU A 341 -29.73 -2.04 10.38
CA LEU A 341 -28.86 -3.02 9.71
C LEU A 341 -29.52 -3.49 8.40
N LYS A 342 -30.83 -3.75 8.41
CA LYS A 342 -31.59 -4.11 7.21
C LYS A 342 -31.66 -2.97 6.18
N ASP A 343 -31.82 -1.71 6.61
CA ASP A 343 -31.71 -0.56 5.69
C ASP A 343 -30.29 -0.47 5.12
N ALA A 344 -29.24 -0.53 5.96
CA ALA A 344 -27.85 -0.50 5.52
C ALA A 344 -27.53 -1.59 4.46
N GLU A 345 -27.93 -2.84 4.70
CA GLU A 345 -27.82 -3.93 3.71
C GLU A 345 -28.58 -3.60 2.41
N THR A 346 -29.81 -3.08 2.51
CA THR A 346 -30.65 -2.73 1.35
C THR A 346 -30.04 -1.60 0.53
N GLN A 347 -29.58 -0.52 1.18
CA GLN A 347 -28.87 0.59 0.54
C GLN A 347 -27.58 0.08 -0.13
N LYS A 348 -26.81 -0.79 0.55
CA LYS A 348 -25.58 -1.35 0.01
C LYS A 348 -25.81 -2.22 -1.23
N ILE A 349 -26.83 -3.08 -1.21
CA ILE A 349 -27.23 -3.88 -2.38
C ILE A 349 -27.65 -2.98 -3.55
N GLN A 350 -28.41 -1.92 -3.30
CA GLN A 350 -28.79 -0.95 -4.33
C GLN A 350 -27.57 -0.20 -4.91
N LEU A 351 -26.60 0.18 -4.06
CA LEU A 351 -25.35 0.81 -4.49
C LEU A 351 -24.49 -0.15 -5.32
N ILE A 352 -24.37 -1.42 -4.93
CA ILE A 352 -23.64 -2.44 -5.70
C ILE A 352 -24.26 -2.61 -7.10
N LYS A 353 -25.60 -2.67 -7.19
CA LYS A 353 -26.27 -2.77 -8.50
C LYS A 353 -26.00 -1.55 -9.38
N SER A 354 -26.18 -0.33 -8.86
CA SER A 354 -25.91 0.87 -9.64
C SER A 354 -24.42 1.07 -9.94
N LEU A 355 -23.51 0.55 -9.11
CA LEU A 355 -22.08 0.52 -9.39
C LEU A 355 -21.78 -0.35 -10.62
N ASP A 356 -22.40 -1.52 -10.76
CA ASP A 356 -22.28 -2.37 -11.96
C ASP A 356 -22.92 -1.72 -13.19
N GLU A 357 -24.11 -1.09 -13.05
CA GLU A 357 -24.74 -0.31 -14.13
C GLU A 357 -23.79 0.79 -14.65
N TYR A 358 -23.14 1.55 -13.77
CA TYR A 358 -22.16 2.59 -14.15
C TYR A 358 -20.85 2.00 -14.68
N GLN A 359 -20.34 0.89 -14.14
CA GLN A 359 -19.13 0.24 -14.67
C GLN A 359 -19.34 -0.31 -16.08
N ASN A 360 -20.52 -0.85 -16.38
CA ASN A 360 -20.86 -1.31 -17.73
C ASN A 360 -21.05 -0.14 -18.71
N GLU A 361 -21.65 0.98 -18.30
CA GLU A 361 -21.71 2.19 -19.14
C GLU A 361 -20.32 2.82 -19.33
N LEU A 362 -19.44 2.81 -18.32
CA LEU A 362 -18.04 3.24 -18.45
C LEU A 362 -17.27 2.36 -19.46
N LYS A 363 -17.42 1.03 -19.35
CA LYS A 363 -16.85 0.04 -20.26
C LYS A 363 -17.35 0.23 -21.69
N LYS A 364 -18.64 0.57 -21.87
CA LYS A 364 -19.24 0.91 -23.16
C LYS A 364 -18.65 2.21 -23.72
N GLN A 365 -18.70 3.33 -22.99
CA GLN A 365 -18.15 4.63 -23.43
C GLN A 365 -16.64 4.64 -23.67
N THR A 366 -15.88 3.73 -23.04
CA THR A 366 -14.44 3.55 -23.31
C THR A 366 -14.13 2.60 -24.46
N SER A 367 -15.06 1.71 -24.84
CA SER A 367 -14.90 0.75 -25.96
C SER A 367 -15.64 1.13 -27.25
N VAL A 368 -16.55 2.11 -27.22
CA VAL A 368 -17.18 2.67 -28.43
C VAL A 368 -16.11 3.20 -29.38
N ARG A 369 -16.11 2.66 -30.61
CA ARG A 369 -15.32 3.15 -31.74
C ARG A 369 -16.03 4.32 -32.40
N GLN A 370 -15.36 5.47 -32.51
CA GLN A 370 -15.85 6.59 -33.31
C GLN A 370 -15.61 6.30 -34.80
N PRO A 371 -16.66 6.14 -35.63
CA PRO A 371 -16.52 5.71 -37.02
C PRO A 371 -16.06 6.86 -37.92
N LEU A 372 -15.38 6.54 -39.02
CA LEU A 372 -15.03 7.52 -40.06
C LEU A 372 -16.19 7.82 -41.03
N ALA A 373 -17.36 7.21 -40.84
CA ALA A 373 -18.49 7.28 -41.77
C ALA A 373 -19.32 8.58 -41.66
N GLU A 374 -19.16 9.36 -40.58
CA GLU A 374 -19.87 10.65 -40.41
C GLU A 374 -19.23 11.80 -41.21
N TYR A 375 -17.99 11.61 -41.70
CA TYR A 375 -17.23 12.58 -42.49
C TYR A 375 -17.68 12.66 -43.96
N ASN A 376 -18.98 12.79 -44.20
CA ASN A 376 -19.57 13.02 -45.52
C ASN A 376 -19.13 14.38 -46.10
N MET A 377 -19.11 14.50 -47.44
CA MET A 377 -18.69 15.74 -48.12
C MET A 377 -19.45 16.98 -47.62
N ASN A 378 -20.74 16.86 -47.33
CA ASN A 378 -21.58 17.94 -46.81
C ASN A 378 -21.12 18.44 -45.42
N SER A 379 -20.53 17.58 -44.59
CA SER A 379 -20.06 17.93 -43.24
C SER A 379 -18.87 18.90 -43.25
N TRP A 380 -18.07 18.93 -44.33
CA TRP A 380 -16.94 19.86 -44.46
C TRP A 380 -17.37 21.32 -44.41
N SER A 381 -18.55 21.66 -44.95
CA SER A 381 -19.09 23.02 -44.87
C SER A 381 -19.35 23.43 -43.41
N ILE A 382 -19.91 22.52 -42.60
CA ILE A 382 -20.22 22.71 -41.18
C ILE A 382 -18.92 22.79 -40.37
N ILE A 383 -17.96 21.91 -40.63
CA ILE A 383 -16.62 21.90 -40.00
C ILE A 383 -15.90 23.23 -40.26
N LEU A 384 -15.93 23.74 -41.51
CA LEU A 384 -15.26 24.99 -41.87
C LEU A 384 -15.88 26.21 -41.16
N HIS A 385 -17.22 26.31 -41.14
CA HIS A 385 -17.91 27.38 -40.39
C HIS A 385 -17.63 27.28 -38.89
N LYS A 386 -17.65 26.08 -38.31
CA LYS A 386 -17.35 25.89 -36.88
C LYS A 386 -15.89 26.14 -36.52
N LEU A 387 -14.96 25.96 -37.46
CA LEU A 387 -13.56 26.41 -37.31
C LEU A 387 -13.45 27.94 -37.29
N ILE A 388 -14.22 28.65 -38.13
CA ILE A 388 -14.27 30.12 -38.18
C ILE A 388 -14.91 30.71 -36.90
N ASP A 389 -15.83 29.98 -36.26
CA ASP A 389 -16.38 30.35 -34.93
C ASP A 389 -15.34 30.27 -33.78
N MET A 390 -14.26 29.48 -33.92
CA MET A 390 -13.32 29.18 -32.81
C MET A 390 -12.68 30.43 -32.17
N PRO A 391 -12.15 31.42 -32.92
CA PRO A 391 -11.56 32.62 -32.32
C PRO A 391 -12.61 33.48 -31.61
N ASN A 392 -13.86 33.47 -32.08
CA ASN A 392 -14.98 34.17 -31.44
C ASN A 392 -15.36 33.49 -30.11
N LEU A 393 -15.38 32.16 -30.05
CA LEU A 393 -15.55 31.41 -28.80
C LEU A 393 -14.42 31.68 -27.80
N PHE A 394 -13.16 31.72 -28.27
CA PHE A 394 -12.02 32.05 -27.41
C PHE A 394 -12.04 33.51 -26.91
N TYR A 395 -12.42 34.46 -27.78
CA TYR A 395 -12.61 35.86 -27.40
C TYR A 395 -13.74 36.03 -26.37
N LYS A 396 -14.89 35.35 -26.58
CA LYS A 396 -15.98 35.31 -25.59
C LYS A 396 -15.51 34.70 -24.26
N TYR A 397 -14.72 33.64 -24.29
CA TYR A 397 -14.13 33.03 -23.10
C TYR A 397 -13.20 34.01 -22.35
N ILE A 398 -12.22 34.62 -23.03
CA ILE A 398 -11.33 35.63 -22.42
C ILE A 398 -12.11 36.82 -21.90
N LYS A 399 -13.07 37.36 -22.68
CA LYS A 399 -13.92 38.48 -22.25
C LYS A 399 -14.72 38.12 -20.99
N THR A 400 -15.30 36.92 -20.94
CA THR A 400 -16.07 36.46 -19.77
C THR A 400 -15.18 36.27 -18.54
N LEU A 401 -13.96 35.73 -18.70
CA LEU A 401 -13.00 35.61 -17.61
C LEU A 401 -12.51 36.99 -17.13
N THR A 402 -12.25 37.92 -18.06
CA THR A 402 -11.82 39.30 -17.76
C THR A 402 -12.92 40.08 -17.03
N MET A 403 -14.18 39.95 -17.47
CA MET A 403 -15.33 40.51 -16.73
C MET A 403 -15.41 39.91 -15.32
N LYS A 404 -15.37 38.58 -15.16
CA LYS A 404 -15.39 37.95 -13.82
C LYS A 404 -14.24 38.40 -12.91
N VAL A 405 -13.04 38.61 -13.46
CA VAL A 405 -11.90 39.20 -12.71
C VAL A 405 -12.19 40.64 -12.32
N TYR A 406 -12.65 41.47 -13.26
CA TYR A 406 -12.95 42.89 -13.03
C TYR A 406 -14.09 43.06 -12.02
N ASP A 407 -15.19 42.36 -12.20
CA ASP A 407 -16.36 42.35 -11.32
C ASP A 407 -15.90 41.92 -9.92
N SER A 408 -15.29 40.74 -9.77
CA SER A 408 -14.80 40.25 -8.46
C SER A 408 -13.83 41.22 -7.80
N TYR A 409 -12.89 41.80 -8.56
CA TYR A 409 -11.95 42.81 -8.06
C TYR A 409 -12.65 44.09 -7.58
N SER A 410 -13.73 44.53 -8.24
CA SER A 410 -14.53 45.69 -7.82
C SER A 410 -15.35 45.45 -6.55
N TRP A 411 -15.61 44.18 -6.19
CA TRP A 411 -16.27 43.77 -4.95
C TRP A 411 -15.27 43.36 -3.84
N LEU A 412 -13.95 43.50 -4.04
CA LEU A 412 -12.96 43.24 -2.99
C LEU A 412 -12.85 44.40 -1.99
N ASP A 413 -12.76 44.06 -0.71
CA ASP A 413 -12.38 45.01 0.34
C ASP A 413 -10.96 45.57 0.12
N THR A 414 -10.68 46.72 0.74
CA THR A 414 -9.39 47.41 0.66
C THR A 414 -8.20 46.54 1.07
N LEU A 415 -8.38 45.67 2.07
CA LEU A 415 -7.35 44.79 2.61
C LEU A 415 -6.93 43.70 1.58
N PRO A 416 -7.82 42.88 1.00
CA PRO A 416 -7.53 42.03 -0.15
C PRO A 416 -6.85 42.75 -1.33
N ILE A 417 -7.26 43.98 -1.65
CA ILE A 417 -6.64 44.77 -2.74
C ILE A 417 -5.18 45.11 -2.42
N VAL A 418 -4.88 45.52 -1.19
CA VAL A 418 -3.50 45.77 -0.73
C VAL A 418 -2.68 44.47 -0.75
N ILE A 419 -3.25 43.34 -0.34
CA ILE A 419 -2.59 42.02 -0.44
C ILE A 419 -2.30 41.66 -1.91
N LEU A 420 -3.22 41.90 -2.83
CA LEU A 420 -3.03 41.61 -4.26
C LEU A 420 -1.85 42.40 -4.85
N TRP A 421 -1.79 43.72 -4.63
CA TRP A 421 -0.72 44.54 -5.20
C TRP A 421 0.63 44.32 -4.51
N THR A 422 0.66 44.10 -3.19
CA THR A 422 1.90 43.77 -2.47
C THR A 422 2.45 42.41 -2.87
N THR A 423 1.61 41.37 -2.99
CA THR A 423 2.06 40.04 -3.44
C THR A 423 2.55 40.06 -4.89
N LEU A 424 1.91 40.79 -5.80
CA LEU A 424 2.41 40.98 -7.18
C LEU A 424 3.77 41.67 -7.22
N GLY A 425 3.98 42.73 -6.43
CA GLY A 425 5.28 43.41 -6.32
C GLY A 425 6.37 42.49 -5.74
N LEU A 426 6.02 41.70 -4.73
CA LEU A 426 6.91 40.72 -4.09
C LEU A 426 7.29 39.59 -5.07
N ILE A 427 6.37 39.13 -5.91
CA ILE A 427 6.62 38.16 -7.00
C ILE A 427 7.62 38.72 -8.02
N ILE A 428 7.46 39.98 -8.44
CA ILE A 428 8.45 40.65 -9.33
C ILE A 428 9.83 40.65 -8.68
N ALA A 429 9.92 41.08 -7.42
CA ALA A 429 11.18 41.17 -6.69
C ALA A 429 11.86 39.80 -6.54
N ILE A 430 11.12 38.76 -6.15
CA ILE A 430 11.65 37.39 -6.02
C ILE A 430 12.15 36.86 -7.37
N PHE A 431 11.34 36.92 -8.44
CA PHE A 431 11.78 36.38 -9.74
C PHE A 431 12.92 37.21 -10.37
N TYR A 432 12.99 38.51 -10.12
CA TYR A 432 14.13 39.35 -10.52
C TYR A 432 15.42 38.98 -9.77
N LEU A 433 15.35 38.85 -8.44
CA LEU A 433 16.47 38.42 -7.61
C LEU A 433 16.93 37.00 -7.96
N LEU A 434 15.99 36.08 -8.18
CA LEU A 434 16.27 34.71 -8.61
C LEU A 434 16.94 34.68 -9.98
N ASN A 435 16.47 35.47 -10.96
CA ASN A 435 17.12 35.58 -12.27
C ASN A 435 18.55 36.11 -12.16
N ARG A 436 18.78 37.13 -11.31
CA ARG A 436 20.12 37.67 -11.04
C ARG A 436 21.03 36.64 -10.37
N PHE A 437 20.53 35.92 -9.37
CA PHE A 437 21.25 34.88 -8.65
C PHE A 437 21.61 33.70 -9.56
N LEU A 438 20.66 33.17 -10.34
CA LEU A 438 20.94 32.13 -11.33
C LEU A 438 21.89 32.62 -12.43
N LYS A 439 21.81 33.88 -12.87
CA LYS A 439 22.77 34.45 -13.83
C LYS A 439 24.20 34.48 -13.26
N THR A 440 24.34 34.69 -11.96
CA THR A 440 25.64 34.64 -11.27
C THR A 440 26.15 33.19 -11.23
N LEU A 441 25.29 32.24 -10.81
CA LEU A 441 25.64 30.81 -10.75
C LEU A 441 25.94 30.17 -12.12
N SER A 442 25.35 30.66 -13.24
CA SER A 442 25.70 30.18 -14.60
C SER A 442 26.92 30.87 -15.21
N SER A 443 27.49 31.90 -14.55
CA SER A 443 28.73 32.54 -15.00
C SER A 443 30.01 31.90 -14.45
N ASP A 444 29.89 31.11 -13.37
CA ASP A 444 30.99 30.43 -12.68
C ASP A 444 31.42 29.14 -13.40
N LYS A 445 32.27 29.28 -14.41
CA LYS A 445 32.58 28.21 -15.38
C LYS A 445 33.59 27.15 -14.91
N GLU A 446 34.32 27.35 -13.82
CA GLU A 446 35.46 26.49 -13.44
C GLU A 446 35.05 25.21 -12.70
N ARG A 447 34.13 24.44 -13.26
CA ARG A 447 33.60 23.20 -12.65
C ARG A 447 33.81 21.98 -13.57
N SER A 448 35.04 21.47 -13.59
CA SER A 448 35.51 20.36 -14.45
C SER A 448 34.82 18.99 -14.27
N ARG A 449 33.86 18.86 -13.34
CA ARG A 449 33.12 17.63 -13.06
C ARG A 449 31.74 17.65 -13.73
N LEU A 450 31.29 16.50 -14.22
CA LEU A 450 30.03 16.36 -14.99
C LEU A 450 28.75 16.71 -14.20
N THR A 451 28.82 16.71 -12.86
CA THR A 451 27.79 17.32 -12.02
C THR A 451 27.61 18.81 -12.33
N GLY A 452 28.69 19.55 -12.53
CA GLY A 452 28.69 20.94 -12.99
C GLY A 452 27.97 21.11 -14.33
N TYR A 453 28.25 20.29 -15.33
CA TYR A 453 27.58 20.40 -16.63
C TYR A 453 26.08 20.06 -16.61
N LEU A 454 25.63 19.08 -15.82
CA LEU A 454 24.18 18.83 -15.67
C LEU A 454 23.50 19.91 -14.82
N TYR A 455 24.18 20.42 -13.80
CA TYR A 455 23.72 21.54 -12.97
C TYR A 455 23.57 22.82 -13.80
N ASP A 456 24.60 23.26 -14.52
CA ASP A 456 24.57 24.40 -15.44
C ASP A 456 23.50 24.24 -16.55
N GLY A 457 23.38 23.05 -17.13
CA GLY A 457 22.33 22.76 -18.13
C GLY A 457 20.90 22.90 -17.56
N ALA A 458 20.67 22.48 -16.31
CA ALA A 458 19.40 22.69 -15.63
C ALA A 458 19.20 24.15 -15.19
N LEU A 459 20.26 24.80 -14.73
CA LEU A 459 20.23 26.16 -14.19
C LEU A 459 19.99 27.20 -15.30
N THR A 460 20.60 27.02 -16.47
CA THR A 460 20.31 27.78 -17.69
C THR A 460 18.91 27.50 -18.25
N LEU A 461 18.38 26.27 -18.12
CA LEU A 461 16.97 25.96 -18.43
C LEU A 461 15.99 26.72 -17.53
N VAL A 462 16.22 26.76 -16.22
CA VAL A 462 15.38 27.52 -15.27
C VAL A 462 15.50 29.02 -15.57
N GLN A 463 16.72 29.55 -15.66
CA GLN A 463 17.00 30.96 -15.93
C GLN A 463 16.29 31.46 -17.21
N ARG A 464 16.37 30.72 -18.32
CA ARG A 464 15.72 31.07 -19.61
C ARG A 464 14.18 31.03 -19.59
N ASN A 465 13.58 30.52 -18.50
CA ASN A 465 12.14 30.44 -18.33
C ASN A 465 11.58 31.31 -17.18
N ILE A 466 12.40 31.81 -16.26
CA ILE A 466 11.99 32.71 -15.17
C ILE A 466 11.05 33.85 -15.58
N PRO A 467 11.31 34.66 -16.64
CA PRO A 467 10.40 35.78 -16.96
C PRO A 467 8.97 35.33 -17.30
N TYR A 468 8.79 34.11 -17.80
CA TYR A 468 7.48 33.56 -18.12
C TYR A 468 6.82 32.87 -16.92
N LEU A 469 7.63 32.27 -16.04
CA LEU A 469 7.16 31.78 -14.74
C LEU A 469 6.68 32.93 -13.84
N CYS A 470 7.33 34.10 -13.91
CA CYS A 470 6.89 35.32 -13.24
C CYS A 470 5.50 35.77 -13.74
N ILE A 471 5.32 35.90 -15.06
CA ILE A 471 4.02 36.27 -15.67
C ILE A 471 2.94 35.25 -15.31
N PHE A 472 3.25 33.96 -15.34
CA PHE A 472 2.30 32.90 -14.95
C PHE A 472 1.91 32.98 -13.47
N ALA A 473 2.88 33.20 -12.57
CA ALA A 473 2.63 33.37 -11.15
C ALA A 473 1.75 34.60 -10.85
N MET A 474 1.97 35.73 -11.55
CA MET A 474 1.10 36.92 -11.46
C MET A 474 -0.35 36.59 -11.83
N VAL A 475 -0.56 35.99 -13.01
CA VAL A 475 -1.90 35.64 -13.51
C VAL A 475 -2.60 34.66 -12.56
N TRP A 476 -1.87 33.67 -12.04
CA TRP A 476 -2.42 32.70 -11.10
C TRP A 476 -2.80 33.35 -9.75
N VAL A 477 -1.98 34.26 -9.22
CA VAL A 477 -2.28 34.97 -7.96
C VAL A 477 -3.45 35.94 -8.09
N VAL A 478 -3.59 36.65 -9.23
CA VAL A 478 -4.78 37.47 -9.50
C VAL A 478 -6.05 36.61 -9.51
N LEU A 479 -6.02 35.47 -10.20
CA LEU A 479 -7.16 34.53 -10.27
C LEU A 479 -7.49 33.88 -8.91
N TYR A 480 -6.48 33.63 -8.07
CA TYR A 480 -6.64 33.06 -6.74
C TYR A 480 -7.22 34.06 -5.74
N ILE A 481 -6.67 35.28 -5.66
CA ILE A 481 -7.15 36.31 -4.70
C ILE A 481 -8.55 36.82 -5.09
N THR A 482 -8.92 36.82 -6.37
CA THR A 482 -10.30 37.10 -6.83
C THR A 482 -11.27 35.93 -6.65
N ASN A 483 -10.88 34.84 -5.94
CA ASN A 483 -11.70 33.67 -5.62
C ASN A 483 -12.40 33.00 -6.82
N ILE A 484 -11.82 33.12 -8.03
CA ILE A 484 -12.43 32.55 -9.23
C ILE A 484 -12.25 31.03 -9.22
N SER A 485 -13.35 30.29 -9.29
CA SER A 485 -13.29 28.82 -9.38
C SER A 485 -12.48 28.36 -10.60
N PHE A 486 -11.58 27.39 -10.38
CA PHE A 486 -10.64 26.83 -11.36
C PHE A 486 -11.27 26.51 -12.72
N SER A 487 -12.50 26.00 -12.73
CA SER A 487 -13.26 25.69 -13.96
C SER A 487 -13.33 26.87 -14.94
N ASN A 488 -13.38 28.12 -14.44
CA ASN A 488 -13.42 29.31 -15.30
C ASN A 488 -12.07 29.57 -16.01
N TYR A 489 -10.93 29.27 -15.39
CA TYR A 489 -9.59 29.55 -15.96
C TYR A 489 -8.83 28.30 -16.45
N GLN A 490 -9.46 27.12 -16.37
CA GLN A 490 -8.88 25.81 -16.72
C GLN A 490 -8.32 25.75 -18.16
N LEU A 491 -8.99 26.36 -19.14
CA LEU A 491 -8.48 26.43 -20.52
C LEU A 491 -7.17 27.22 -20.59
N LEU A 492 -7.14 28.40 -19.99
CA LEU A 492 -5.95 29.26 -19.97
C LEU A 492 -4.77 28.58 -19.25
N PHE A 493 -5.03 27.93 -18.11
CA PHE A 493 -4.02 27.16 -17.37
C PHE A 493 -3.44 26.01 -18.21
N ASN A 494 -4.31 25.23 -18.88
CA ASN A 494 -3.87 24.10 -19.71
C ASN A 494 -3.11 24.56 -20.97
N LEU A 495 -3.53 25.65 -21.62
CA LEU A 495 -2.83 26.20 -22.78
C LEU A 495 -1.44 26.76 -22.42
N ILE A 496 -1.30 27.43 -21.27
CA ILE A 496 0.02 27.86 -20.76
C ILE A 496 0.90 26.63 -20.44
N THR A 497 0.32 25.58 -19.87
CA THR A 497 1.03 24.31 -19.58
C THR A 497 1.53 23.64 -20.87
N VAL A 498 0.71 23.58 -21.92
CA VAL A 498 1.11 23.09 -23.25
C VAL A 498 2.24 23.95 -23.82
N TRP A 499 2.08 25.28 -23.83
CA TRP A 499 3.11 26.19 -24.33
C TRP A 499 4.44 26.02 -23.59
N PHE A 500 4.40 25.87 -22.27
CA PHE A 500 5.58 25.69 -21.42
C PHE A 500 6.30 24.37 -21.68
N THR A 501 5.57 23.25 -21.79
CA THR A 501 6.18 21.92 -22.05
C THR A 501 6.87 21.87 -23.40
N PHE A 502 6.24 22.33 -24.48
CA PHE A 502 6.88 22.37 -25.80
C PHE A 502 8.03 23.39 -25.88
N ARG A 503 7.92 24.54 -25.21
CA ARG A 503 9.03 25.48 -25.06
C ARG A 503 10.24 24.84 -24.37
N LEU A 504 10.01 24.11 -23.28
CA LEU A 504 11.05 23.43 -22.51
C LEU A 504 11.73 22.34 -23.36
N LEU A 505 10.96 21.54 -24.11
CA LEU A 505 11.49 20.55 -25.06
C LEU A 505 12.33 21.20 -26.17
N ILE A 506 11.91 22.33 -26.74
CA ILE A 506 12.67 23.08 -27.76
C ILE A 506 13.95 23.68 -27.16
N LEU A 507 13.94 24.12 -25.90
CA LEU A 507 15.12 24.62 -25.19
C LEU A 507 16.11 23.49 -24.87
N ILE A 508 15.64 22.30 -24.45
CA ILE A 508 16.49 21.11 -24.30
C ILE A 508 17.13 20.74 -25.65
N ALA A 509 16.33 20.68 -26.72
CA ALA A 509 16.83 20.36 -28.06
C ALA A 509 17.90 21.36 -28.54
N ARG A 510 17.71 22.66 -28.25
CA ARG A 510 18.69 23.71 -28.54
C ARG A 510 19.98 23.53 -27.71
N LEU A 511 19.86 23.30 -26.40
CA LEU A 511 21.01 23.10 -25.53
C LEU A 511 21.83 21.85 -25.92
N VAL A 512 21.16 20.75 -26.28
CA VAL A 512 21.81 19.49 -26.65
C VAL A 512 22.43 19.52 -28.05
N LEU A 513 21.74 20.11 -29.05
CA LEU A 513 22.15 20.01 -30.47
C LEU A 513 22.85 21.26 -31.05
N LEU A 514 22.81 22.41 -30.37
CA LEU A 514 23.45 23.65 -30.84
C LEU A 514 24.47 24.24 -29.86
N GLU A 515 24.24 24.15 -28.56
CA GLU A 515 25.04 24.91 -27.57
C GLU A 515 26.07 24.05 -26.81
N ARG A 516 26.18 22.75 -27.11
CA ARG A 516 27.00 21.79 -26.32
C ARG A 516 27.86 20.79 -27.13
N ILE A 517 27.84 20.83 -28.46
CA ILE A 517 28.63 19.91 -29.30
C ILE A 517 29.74 20.70 -30.02
N THR A 518 30.99 20.42 -29.65
CA THR A 518 32.20 21.05 -30.20
C THR A 518 32.80 20.21 -31.32
N ASP A 519 32.03 19.96 -32.38
CA ASP A 519 32.46 19.12 -33.50
C ASP A 519 32.32 19.86 -34.84
N SER A 520 33.41 19.96 -35.60
CA SER A 520 33.50 20.75 -36.83
C SER A 520 32.80 20.13 -38.05
N SER A 521 32.04 19.05 -37.87
CA SER A 521 31.41 18.25 -38.93
C SER A 521 30.03 18.75 -39.39
N GLY A 522 29.47 19.79 -38.74
CA GLY A 522 28.50 20.72 -39.36
C GLY A 522 27.13 20.17 -39.78
N LYS A 523 26.58 19.14 -39.11
CA LYS A 523 25.30 18.51 -39.53
C LYS A 523 24.12 18.64 -38.56
N ASP A 524 24.34 18.81 -37.26
CA ASP A 524 23.26 18.74 -36.25
C ASP A 524 22.28 19.93 -36.27
N VAL A 525 22.68 21.07 -36.85
CA VAL A 525 21.79 22.23 -37.08
C VAL A 525 20.53 21.83 -37.85
N LYS A 526 20.66 20.95 -38.87
CA LYS A 526 19.52 20.46 -39.65
C LYS A 526 18.61 19.52 -38.85
N LEU A 527 19.16 18.79 -37.87
CA LEU A 527 18.39 17.95 -36.94
C LEU A 527 17.61 18.83 -35.96
N TYR A 528 18.25 19.86 -35.38
CA TYR A 528 17.59 20.82 -34.50
C TYR A 528 16.38 21.49 -35.18
N TYR A 529 16.53 22.03 -36.39
CA TYR A 529 15.40 22.69 -37.07
C TYR A 529 14.25 21.73 -37.38
N ARG A 530 14.54 20.48 -37.77
CA ARG A 530 13.50 19.44 -37.95
C ARG A 530 12.76 19.15 -36.65
N LEU A 531 13.48 18.96 -35.54
CA LEU A 531 12.88 18.70 -34.24
C LEU A 531 12.10 19.92 -33.72
N LYS A 532 12.61 21.14 -33.92
CA LYS A 532 11.93 22.40 -33.58
C LYS A 532 10.61 22.54 -34.32
N TRP A 533 10.56 22.30 -35.63
CA TRP A 533 9.31 22.37 -36.39
C TRP A 533 8.32 21.28 -35.98
N LEU A 534 8.79 20.05 -35.74
CA LEU A 534 7.97 18.95 -35.23
C LEU A 534 7.38 19.28 -33.85
N LEU A 535 8.16 19.87 -32.94
CA LEU A 535 7.68 20.31 -31.62
C LEU A 535 6.75 21.53 -31.69
N LEU A 536 6.99 22.49 -32.60
CA LEU A 536 6.07 23.63 -32.80
C LEU A 536 4.73 23.18 -33.37
N PHE A 537 4.73 22.24 -34.32
CA PHE A 537 3.52 21.59 -34.81
C PHE A 537 2.81 20.84 -33.67
N GLY A 538 3.54 20.05 -32.88
CA GLY A 538 3.02 19.36 -31.69
C GLY A 538 2.39 20.28 -30.65
N GLY A 539 2.98 21.44 -30.40
CA GLY A 539 2.40 22.47 -29.52
C GLY A 539 1.07 23.02 -30.06
N TRP A 540 0.92 23.12 -31.38
CA TRP A 540 -0.35 23.46 -32.03
C TRP A 540 -1.38 22.33 -31.98
N THR A 541 -1.00 21.08 -32.25
CA THR A 541 -1.94 19.94 -32.22
C THR A 541 -2.46 19.67 -30.82
N THR A 542 -1.59 19.75 -29.80
CA THR A 542 -1.97 19.67 -28.39
C THR A 542 -2.81 20.86 -27.93
N ALA A 543 -2.49 22.09 -28.34
CA ALA A 543 -3.31 23.25 -28.01
C ALA A 543 -4.73 23.11 -28.56
N LEU A 544 -4.89 22.67 -29.82
CA LEU A 544 -6.20 22.42 -30.44
C LEU A 544 -6.98 21.29 -29.73
N MET A 545 -6.30 20.19 -29.37
CA MET A 545 -6.92 19.09 -28.63
C MET A 545 -7.32 19.49 -27.19
N VAL A 546 -6.52 20.30 -26.49
CA VAL A 546 -6.87 20.87 -25.17
C VAL A 546 -8.05 21.84 -25.29
N PHE A 547 -8.03 22.71 -26.30
CA PHE A 547 -9.10 23.67 -26.57
C PHE A 547 -10.43 22.97 -26.84
N SER A 548 -10.41 21.86 -27.58
CA SER A 548 -11.64 21.18 -28.02
C SER A 548 -12.42 20.49 -26.90
N HIS A 549 -11.76 20.02 -25.83
CA HIS A 549 -12.41 19.34 -24.71
C HIS A 549 -12.90 20.30 -23.61
N ILE A 550 -12.60 21.60 -23.69
CA ILE A 550 -12.93 22.57 -22.63
C ILE A 550 -13.93 23.62 -23.13
N LEU A 551 -13.98 23.89 -24.45
CA LEU A 551 -15.03 24.68 -25.07
C LEU A 551 -16.13 23.77 -25.66
N PRO A 552 -17.40 24.20 -25.67
CA PRO A 552 -18.53 23.41 -26.16
C PRO A 552 -18.54 23.33 -27.69
N LEU A 553 -17.63 22.53 -28.24
CA LEU A 553 -17.54 22.24 -29.68
C LEU A 553 -18.36 21.01 -30.05
N ASN A 554 -18.67 20.87 -31.34
CA ASN A 554 -19.29 19.65 -31.87
C ASN A 554 -18.33 18.45 -31.72
N LEU A 555 -18.88 17.27 -31.39
CA LEU A 555 -18.16 16.01 -31.22
C LEU A 555 -17.27 15.65 -32.42
N LEU A 556 -17.75 15.90 -33.65
CA LEU A 556 -16.98 15.74 -34.89
C LEU A 556 -15.67 16.54 -34.88
N LEU A 557 -15.73 17.79 -34.41
CA LEU A 557 -14.55 18.67 -34.36
C LEU A 557 -13.59 18.27 -33.23
N GLN A 558 -14.11 17.73 -32.12
CA GLN A 558 -13.29 17.13 -31.07
C GLN A 558 -12.55 15.87 -31.55
N ASP A 559 -13.20 15.00 -32.31
CA ASP A 559 -12.59 13.79 -32.90
C ASP A 559 -11.51 14.15 -33.92
N ILE A 560 -11.75 15.11 -34.83
CA ILE A 560 -10.73 15.63 -35.76
C ILE A 560 -9.46 16.05 -35.00
N PHE A 561 -9.58 16.89 -33.97
CA PHE A 561 -8.41 17.36 -33.22
C PHE A 561 -7.74 16.24 -32.40
N ASN A 562 -8.50 15.28 -31.87
CA ASN A 562 -7.95 14.09 -31.23
C ASN A 562 -7.12 13.25 -32.22
N ARG A 563 -7.64 12.93 -33.42
CA ARG A 563 -6.91 12.14 -34.42
C ARG A 563 -5.69 12.88 -34.96
N LEU A 564 -5.77 14.19 -35.15
CA LEU A 564 -4.66 15.05 -35.57
C LEU A 564 -3.53 15.03 -34.51
N PHE A 565 -3.89 15.07 -33.22
CA PHE A 565 -2.94 14.87 -32.13
C PHE A 565 -2.36 13.44 -32.06
N MET A 566 -3.17 12.40 -32.28
CA MET A 566 -2.67 11.01 -32.33
C MET A 566 -1.72 10.77 -33.51
N LEU A 567 -1.96 11.41 -34.67
CA LEU A 567 -1.05 11.42 -35.82
C LEU A 567 0.29 12.10 -35.45
N PHE A 568 0.24 13.21 -34.71
CA PHE A 568 1.44 13.83 -34.15
C PHE A 568 2.19 12.89 -33.19
N ILE A 569 1.51 12.17 -32.28
CA ILE A 569 2.16 11.16 -31.43
C ILE A 569 2.83 10.07 -32.28
N LEU A 570 2.16 9.58 -33.34
CA LEU A 570 2.74 8.57 -34.24
C LEU A 570 4.04 9.07 -34.89
N ALA A 571 4.06 10.33 -35.35
CA ALA A 571 5.25 10.96 -35.90
C ALA A 571 6.38 11.12 -34.87
N VAL A 572 6.06 11.56 -33.64
CA VAL A 572 7.02 11.61 -32.51
C VAL A 572 7.59 10.22 -32.24
N SER A 573 6.75 9.20 -32.15
CA SER A 573 7.13 7.82 -31.88
C SER A 573 8.09 7.28 -32.93
N LEU A 574 7.78 7.42 -34.22
CA LEU A 574 8.62 6.95 -35.32
C LEU A 574 9.98 7.67 -35.37
N VAL A 575 10.01 8.99 -35.11
CA VAL A 575 11.26 9.76 -35.00
C VAL A 575 12.08 9.32 -33.79
N ALA A 576 11.45 9.14 -32.64
CA ALA A 576 12.12 8.72 -31.40
C ALA A 576 12.70 7.30 -31.55
N TRP A 577 11.93 6.35 -32.10
CA TRP A 577 12.37 4.98 -32.42
C TRP A 577 13.55 4.96 -33.40
N LYS A 578 13.52 5.80 -34.44
CA LYS A 578 14.66 5.95 -35.38
C LYS A 578 15.89 6.59 -34.72
N SER A 579 15.71 7.37 -33.65
CA SER A 579 16.81 7.97 -32.88
C SER A 579 17.33 7.09 -31.73
N LYS A 580 16.83 5.85 -31.58
CA LYS A 580 17.13 4.95 -30.44
C LYS A 580 18.62 4.73 -30.18
N ASP A 581 19.46 4.76 -31.22
CA ASP A 581 20.91 4.55 -31.13
C ASP A 581 21.66 5.88 -30.95
N VAL A 582 21.06 6.98 -31.44
CA VAL A 582 21.61 8.35 -31.36
C VAL A 582 21.48 8.92 -29.95
N ILE A 583 20.33 8.76 -29.27
CA ILE A 583 20.13 9.32 -27.92
C ILE A 583 21.13 8.73 -26.90
N PRO A 584 21.35 7.40 -26.80
CA PRO A 584 22.35 6.83 -25.90
C PRO A 584 23.79 7.17 -26.31
N TYR A 585 24.05 7.44 -27.59
CA TYR A 585 25.35 7.90 -28.07
C TYR A 585 25.63 9.35 -27.63
N LEU A 586 24.69 10.29 -27.84
CA LEU A 586 24.77 11.68 -27.38
C LEU A 586 24.83 11.78 -25.84
N LEU A 587 24.20 10.84 -25.13
CA LEU A 587 24.30 10.73 -23.68
C LEU A 587 25.53 9.93 -23.20
N ARG A 588 26.30 9.29 -24.09
CA ARG A 588 27.50 8.49 -23.72
C ARG A 588 28.61 9.33 -23.07
N PRO A 589 28.90 10.58 -23.50
CA PRO A 589 29.79 11.48 -22.75
C PRO A 589 29.23 11.80 -21.36
N VAL A 590 27.92 12.11 -21.27
CA VAL A 590 27.24 12.45 -20.00
C VAL A 590 27.23 11.28 -19.01
N LEU A 591 27.21 10.04 -19.52
CA LEU A 591 27.15 8.81 -18.74
C LEU A 591 28.52 8.15 -18.50
N LYS A 592 29.59 8.61 -19.15
CA LYS A 592 30.95 8.04 -19.00
C LYS A 592 31.47 8.10 -17.54
N GLY A 593 31.01 9.08 -16.75
CA GLY A 593 31.35 9.25 -15.34
C GLY A 593 30.18 8.99 -14.37
N LYS A 594 29.18 8.19 -14.76
CA LYS A 594 28.00 7.86 -13.93
C LYS A 594 27.88 6.35 -13.74
N LYS A 595 27.36 5.94 -12.58
CA LYS A 595 27.16 4.53 -12.19
C LYS A 595 26.20 3.81 -13.16
N ARG A 596 26.44 2.50 -13.33
CA ARG A 596 25.89 1.66 -14.42
C ARG A 596 24.36 1.68 -14.55
N TYR A 597 23.63 1.83 -13.45
CA TYR A 597 22.17 1.80 -13.42
C TYR A 597 21.53 2.99 -14.17
N VAL A 598 22.13 4.19 -14.13
CA VAL A 598 21.60 5.39 -14.83
C VAL A 598 21.61 5.17 -16.34
N LYS A 599 22.70 4.57 -16.87
CA LYS A 599 22.80 4.19 -18.28
C LYS A 599 21.73 3.17 -18.66
N ASN A 600 21.48 2.17 -17.81
CA ASN A 600 20.47 1.15 -18.07
C ASN A 600 19.05 1.75 -18.11
N ALA A 601 18.69 2.61 -17.15
CA ALA A 601 17.39 3.29 -17.11
C ALA A 601 17.14 4.13 -18.37
N ILE A 602 18.13 4.92 -18.80
CA ILE A 602 18.06 5.74 -20.02
C ILE A 602 17.95 4.85 -21.27
N SER A 603 18.78 3.81 -21.38
CA SER A 603 18.76 2.89 -22.53
C SER A 603 17.42 2.16 -22.68
N LEU A 604 16.73 1.89 -21.57
CA LEU A 604 15.42 1.26 -21.56
C LEU A 604 14.31 2.25 -21.88
N LEU A 605 14.34 3.46 -21.32
CA LEU A 605 13.39 4.54 -21.64
C LEU A 605 13.38 4.88 -23.13
N VAL A 606 14.57 4.95 -23.75
CA VAL A 606 14.74 5.22 -25.18
C VAL A 606 14.08 4.16 -26.08
N ILE A 607 13.88 2.93 -25.58
CA ILE A 607 13.19 1.85 -26.29
C ILE A 607 11.70 1.82 -25.97
N LEU A 608 11.32 1.88 -24.69
CA LEU A 608 9.91 1.72 -24.29
C LEU A 608 9.04 2.95 -24.55
N VAL A 609 9.55 4.18 -24.38
CA VAL A 609 8.74 5.39 -24.58
C VAL A 609 8.19 5.45 -26.02
N PRO A 610 8.98 5.24 -27.10
CA PRO A 610 8.43 5.14 -28.45
C PRO A 610 7.35 4.07 -28.61
N ILE A 611 7.49 2.88 -27.99
CA ILE A 611 6.49 1.79 -28.08
C ILE A 611 5.16 2.20 -27.42
N THR A 612 5.20 2.85 -26.25
CA THR A 612 4.00 3.35 -25.58
C THR A 612 3.30 4.44 -26.42
N LEU A 613 4.06 5.36 -27.00
CA LEU A 613 3.54 6.37 -27.93
C LEU A 613 3.00 5.74 -29.24
N PHE A 614 3.64 4.70 -29.76
CA PHE A 614 3.22 3.99 -30.98
C PHE A 614 1.85 3.31 -30.79
N THR A 615 1.74 2.51 -29.72
CA THR A 615 0.53 1.73 -29.42
C THR A 615 -0.66 2.64 -29.09
N THR A 616 -0.46 3.70 -28.30
CA THR A 616 -1.51 4.67 -27.99
C THR A 616 -1.97 5.45 -29.22
N ALA A 617 -1.05 5.90 -30.08
CA ALA A 617 -1.39 6.57 -31.34
C ALA A 617 -2.21 5.67 -32.28
N ILE A 618 -1.84 4.40 -32.44
CA ILE A 618 -2.58 3.45 -33.29
C ILE A 618 -4.01 3.22 -32.76
N ILE A 619 -4.17 2.98 -31.45
CA ILE A 619 -5.48 2.80 -30.82
C ILE A 619 -6.36 4.04 -31.04
N GLY A 620 -5.79 5.24 -30.90
CA GLY A 620 -6.50 6.49 -31.15
C GLY A 620 -6.92 6.66 -32.61
N LEU A 621 -6.01 6.42 -33.56
CA LEU A 621 -6.27 6.54 -35.00
C LEU A 621 -7.33 5.54 -35.50
N LEU A 622 -7.39 4.33 -34.93
CA LEU A 622 -8.44 3.34 -35.20
C LEU A 622 -9.85 3.78 -34.78
N GLY A 623 -9.97 4.84 -33.96
CA GLY A 623 -11.22 5.42 -33.46
C GLY A 623 -11.53 5.10 -31.99
N PHE A 624 -10.58 4.54 -31.23
CA PHE A 624 -10.77 4.22 -29.81
C PHE A 624 -10.06 5.25 -28.90
N VAL A 625 -10.38 6.53 -29.08
CA VAL A 625 -9.67 7.65 -28.44
C VAL A 625 -9.68 7.55 -26.89
N ASN A 626 -10.82 7.21 -26.29
CA ASN A 626 -10.93 7.01 -24.83
C ASN A 626 -10.05 5.85 -24.32
N LEU A 627 -9.96 4.76 -25.09
CA LEU A 627 -9.11 3.61 -24.78
C LEU A 627 -7.63 3.97 -24.91
N ALA A 628 -7.25 4.74 -25.94
CA ALA A 628 -5.88 5.23 -26.14
C ALA A 628 -5.38 6.05 -24.94
N TRP A 629 -6.18 7.01 -24.47
CA TRP A 629 -5.84 7.81 -23.28
C TRP A 629 -5.77 6.98 -22.00
N THR A 630 -6.65 6.00 -21.85
CA THR A 630 -6.69 5.08 -20.70
C THR A 630 -5.45 4.18 -20.67
N MET A 631 -5.08 3.58 -21.81
CA MET A 631 -3.87 2.78 -21.96
C MET A 631 -2.60 3.62 -21.78
N SER A 632 -2.58 4.85 -22.29
CA SER A 632 -1.45 5.79 -22.08
C SER A 632 -1.18 6.04 -20.60
N ARG A 633 -2.23 6.22 -19.78
CA ARG A 633 -2.11 6.39 -18.31
C ARG A 633 -1.46 5.17 -17.66
N TYR A 634 -1.97 3.96 -17.94
CA TYR A 634 -1.43 2.72 -17.35
C TYR A 634 0.00 2.41 -17.83
N GLN A 635 0.30 2.66 -19.11
CA GLN A 635 1.67 2.56 -19.64
C GLN A 635 2.63 3.55 -18.96
N ALA A 636 2.20 4.79 -18.70
CA ALA A 636 2.98 5.78 -17.97
C ALA A 636 3.23 5.37 -16.51
N TYR A 637 2.27 4.73 -15.85
CA TYR A 637 2.47 4.14 -14.51
C TYR A 637 3.52 3.03 -14.52
N ILE A 638 3.43 2.07 -15.45
CA ILE A 638 4.43 1.00 -15.62
C ILE A 638 5.82 1.58 -15.85
N LEU A 639 5.96 2.55 -16.77
CA LEU A 639 7.23 3.22 -17.05
C LEU A 639 7.80 3.91 -15.81
N THR A 640 6.97 4.64 -15.06
CA THR A 640 7.39 5.39 -13.87
C THR A 640 7.87 4.45 -12.77
N VAL A 641 7.11 3.40 -12.47
CA VAL A 641 7.47 2.38 -11.46
C VAL A 641 8.75 1.64 -11.86
N LEU A 642 8.88 1.23 -13.12
CA LEU A 642 10.04 0.49 -13.61
C LEU A 642 11.32 1.35 -13.58
N VAL A 643 11.25 2.62 -13.99
CA VAL A 643 12.38 3.55 -13.88
C VAL A 643 12.73 3.81 -12.41
N GLY A 644 11.72 4.00 -11.55
CA GLY A 644 11.88 4.12 -10.11
C GLY A 644 12.61 2.92 -9.51
N TYR A 645 12.22 1.69 -9.85
CA TYR A 645 12.89 0.46 -9.43
C TYR A 645 14.35 0.37 -9.89
N ILE A 646 14.66 0.70 -11.16
CA ILE A 646 16.05 0.67 -11.65
C ILE A 646 16.92 1.72 -10.93
N LEU A 647 16.38 2.91 -10.66
CA LEU A 647 17.09 3.96 -9.93
C LEU A 647 17.26 3.61 -8.44
N ALA A 648 16.20 3.14 -7.77
CA ALA A 648 16.25 2.74 -6.36
C ALA A 648 17.21 1.57 -6.12
N ARG A 649 17.18 0.54 -6.98
CA ARG A 649 18.14 -0.57 -6.95
C ARG A 649 19.58 -0.09 -7.19
N GLY A 650 19.76 0.94 -8.01
CA GLY A 650 21.05 1.60 -8.21
C GLY A 650 21.56 2.34 -6.98
N LEU A 651 20.69 3.13 -6.34
CA LEU A 651 20.99 3.86 -5.11
C LEU A 651 21.27 2.92 -3.93
N VAL A 652 20.56 1.80 -3.82
CA VAL A 652 20.85 0.76 -2.82
C VAL A 652 22.23 0.13 -3.07
N PHE A 653 22.59 -0.16 -4.31
CA PHE A 653 23.94 -0.66 -4.62
C PHE A 653 25.03 0.35 -4.21
N ASP A 654 24.89 1.63 -4.60
CA ASP A 654 25.82 2.69 -4.23
C ASP A 654 25.91 2.91 -2.71
N ALA A 655 24.78 2.84 -2.00
CA ALA A 655 24.74 2.97 -0.54
C ALA A 655 25.42 1.80 0.18
N LEU A 656 25.23 0.57 -0.31
CA LEU A 656 25.90 -0.62 0.23
C LEU A 656 27.41 -0.62 -0.09
N GLU A 657 27.81 -0.10 -1.25
CA GLU A 657 29.21 0.11 -1.63
C GLU A 657 29.91 1.07 -0.65
N LEU A 658 29.30 2.24 -0.37
CA LEU A 658 29.79 3.19 0.64
C LEU A 658 29.81 2.60 2.06
N LEU A 659 28.78 1.83 2.44
CA LEU A 659 28.72 1.13 3.73
C LEU A 659 29.85 0.07 3.83
N SER A 660 30.22 -0.55 2.71
CA SER A 660 31.34 -1.51 2.64
C SER A 660 32.70 -0.83 2.83
N GLU A 661 32.93 0.34 2.21
CA GLU A 661 34.15 1.15 2.39
C GLU A 661 34.26 1.65 3.85
N TRP A 662 33.15 2.11 4.44
CA TRP A 662 33.09 2.50 5.84
C TRP A 662 33.38 1.33 6.80
N MET A 663 32.85 0.13 6.54
CA MET A 663 33.15 -1.04 7.36
C MET A 663 34.60 -1.51 7.25
N ILE A 664 35.20 -1.47 6.05
CA ILE A 664 36.62 -1.81 5.84
C ILE A 664 37.54 -0.85 6.61
N SER A 665 37.22 0.45 6.61
CA SER A 665 38.02 1.48 7.28
C SER A 665 37.79 1.55 8.80
N SER A 666 36.57 1.28 9.28
CA SER A 666 36.19 1.48 10.69
C SER A 666 36.25 0.22 11.54
N LEU A 667 36.16 -0.98 10.95
CA LEU A 667 36.09 -2.25 11.69
C LEU A 667 37.34 -3.11 11.39
N LYS A 668 38.05 -3.55 12.44
CA LYS A 668 39.25 -4.44 12.32
C LYS A 668 39.04 -5.67 11.43
N ASN A 669 37.80 -6.15 11.30
CA ASN A 669 37.42 -7.29 10.47
C ASN A 669 36.34 -6.91 9.42
N GLY A 670 36.35 -5.68 8.89
CA GLY A 670 35.30 -5.16 8.00
C GLY A 670 34.92 -6.06 6.82
N TRP A 671 35.91 -6.75 6.22
CA TRP A 671 35.67 -7.73 5.15
C TRP A 671 34.73 -8.87 5.56
N LEU A 672 34.79 -9.35 6.82
CA LEU A 672 33.87 -10.37 7.31
C LEU A 672 32.44 -9.85 7.43
N TRP A 673 32.25 -8.58 7.80
CA TRP A 673 30.92 -7.97 7.86
C TRP A 673 30.31 -7.80 6.47
N ILE A 674 31.13 -7.54 5.44
CA ILE A 674 30.68 -7.50 4.04
C ILE A 674 30.17 -8.87 3.58
N GLU A 675 30.95 -9.93 3.82
CA GLU A 675 30.56 -11.28 3.37
C GLU A 675 29.33 -11.80 4.12
N VAL A 676 29.31 -11.64 5.45
CA VAL A 676 28.27 -12.20 6.32
C VAL A 676 26.99 -11.38 6.28
N PHE A 677 27.03 -10.04 6.27
CA PHE A 677 25.81 -9.24 6.41
C PHE A 677 25.47 -8.47 5.13
N LEU A 678 26.43 -7.77 4.52
CA LEU A 678 26.14 -6.88 3.40
C LEU A 678 25.68 -7.62 2.13
N LYS A 679 26.30 -8.76 1.78
CA LYS A 679 25.91 -9.58 0.62
C LYS A 679 24.49 -10.18 0.78
N PRO A 680 24.13 -10.81 1.91
CA PRO A 680 22.75 -11.14 2.25
C PRO A 680 21.78 -9.96 2.16
N LEU A 681 22.14 -8.81 2.72
CA LEU A 681 21.30 -7.62 2.75
C LEU A 681 21.03 -7.07 1.33
N ASP A 682 22.04 -7.05 0.44
CA ASP A 682 21.87 -6.70 -0.98
C ASP A 682 20.84 -7.59 -1.69
N GLY A 683 20.87 -8.90 -1.42
CA GLY A 683 19.89 -9.86 -1.93
C GLY A 683 18.47 -9.56 -1.44
N ILE A 684 18.31 -9.41 -0.13
CA ILE A 684 17.00 -9.12 0.50
C ILE A 684 16.44 -7.79 0.02
N LEU A 685 17.24 -6.71 0.03
CA LEU A 685 16.79 -5.38 -0.39
C LEU A 685 16.34 -5.35 -1.86
N ARG A 686 16.96 -6.15 -2.74
CA ARG A 686 16.51 -6.27 -4.15
C ARG A 686 15.15 -6.95 -4.27
N ILE A 687 14.90 -7.99 -3.49
CA ILE A 687 13.61 -8.69 -3.45
C ILE A 687 12.53 -7.76 -2.87
N VAL A 688 12.83 -7.09 -1.75
CA VAL A 688 11.92 -6.11 -1.13
C VAL A 688 11.60 -4.95 -2.09
N LEU A 689 12.60 -4.36 -2.74
CA LEU A 689 12.38 -3.32 -3.76
C LEU A 689 11.53 -3.80 -4.94
N PHE A 690 11.70 -5.05 -5.38
CA PHE A 690 10.88 -5.62 -6.44
C PHE A 690 9.42 -5.79 -5.99
N LEU A 691 9.18 -6.42 -4.84
CA LEU A 691 7.84 -6.61 -4.27
C LEU A 691 7.13 -5.27 -4.02
N LEU A 692 7.84 -4.29 -3.47
CA LEU A 692 7.34 -2.94 -3.24
C LEU A 692 6.97 -2.25 -4.57
N SER A 693 7.78 -2.42 -5.63
CA SER A 693 7.44 -1.90 -6.96
C SER A 693 6.20 -2.54 -7.57
N VAL A 694 5.97 -3.85 -7.34
CA VAL A 694 4.75 -4.54 -7.76
C VAL A 694 3.53 -4.06 -6.97
N LEU A 695 3.67 -3.85 -5.65
CA LEU A 695 2.62 -3.31 -4.79
C LEU A 695 2.19 -1.90 -5.22
N ILE A 696 3.16 -1.00 -5.48
CA ILE A 696 2.87 0.33 -6.04
C ILE A 696 2.14 0.23 -7.38
N LEU A 697 2.54 -0.71 -8.26
CA LEU A 697 1.87 -0.93 -9.53
C LEU A 697 0.41 -1.37 -9.34
N PHE A 698 0.13 -2.31 -8.44
CA PHE A 698 -1.23 -2.74 -8.11
C PHE A 698 -2.08 -1.57 -7.59
N GLN A 699 -1.53 -0.77 -6.67
CA GLN A 699 -2.21 0.42 -6.13
C GLN A 699 -2.52 1.46 -7.23
N LEU A 700 -1.55 1.75 -8.11
CA LEU A 700 -1.73 2.66 -9.25
C LEU A 700 -2.73 2.13 -10.29
N PHE A 701 -2.90 0.81 -10.41
CA PHE A 701 -3.91 0.18 -11.27
C PHE A 701 -5.30 0.09 -10.62
N GLY A 702 -5.45 0.55 -9.37
CA GLY A 702 -6.71 0.45 -8.62
C GLY A 702 -7.05 -0.97 -8.18
N TRP A 703 -6.07 -1.88 -8.20
CA TRP A 703 -6.20 -3.30 -7.86
C TRP A 703 -6.17 -3.50 -6.34
N HIS A 704 -7.24 -3.05 -5.69
CA HIS A 704 -7.52 -3.25 -4.26
C HIS A 704 -8.11 -4.65 -4.00
N SER A 705 -8.27 -5.01 -2.71
CA SER A 705 -8.96 -6.23 -2.24
C SER A 705 -10.26 -6.49 -3.00
N ASP A 706 -11.07 -5.45 -3.13
CA ASP A 706 -12.45 -5.53 -3.62
C ASP A 706 -12.53 -5.57 -5.16
N SER A 707 -11.38 -5.60 -5.85
CA SER A 707 -11.33 -5.67 -7.31
C SER A 707 -11.52 -7.11 -7.80
N LEU A 708 -12.26 -7.28 -8.90
CA LEU A 708 -12.52 -8.58 -9.51
C LEU A 708 -11.23 -9.38 -9.82
N VAL A 709 -10.11 -8.68 -10.06
CA VAL A 709 -8.80 -9.28 -10.29
C VAL A 709 -8.24 -9.88 -8.99
N ILE A 710 -8.20 -9.14 -7.88
CA ILE A 710 -7.74 -9.71 -6.59
C ILE A 710 -8.70 -10.79 -6.12
N ILE A 711 -10.02 -10.59 -6.18
CA ILE A 711 -11.01 -11.62 -5.78
C ILE A 711 -10.82 -12.91 -6.59
N SER A 712 -10.42 -12.83 -7.86
CA SER A 712 -10.11 -14.02 -8.67
C SER A 712 -8.77 -14.68 -8.28
N ILE A 713 -7.75 -13.88 -7.97
CA ILE A 713 -6.44 -14.36 -7.51
C ILE A 713 -6.56 -15.00 -6.11
N GLU A 714 -7.32 -14.40 -5.21
CA GLU A 714 -7.57 -14.89 -3.85
C GLU A 714 -8.32 -16.23 -3.88
N LYS A 715 -9.40 -16.34 -4.69
CA LYS A 715 -10.10 -17.62 -4.91
C LYS A 715 -9.21 -18.70 -5.51
N LEU A 716 -8.25 -18.32 -6.37
CA LEU A 716 -7.27 -19.25 -6.94
C LEU A 716 -6.19 -19.65 -5.92
N ALA A 717 -5.79 -18.74 -5.03
CA ALA A 717 -4.84 -19.02 -3.95
C ALA A 717 -5.47 -19.89 -2.83
N GLN A 718 -6.72 -19.63 -2.47
CA GLN A 718 -7.51 -20.42 -1.51
C GLN A 718 -8.05 -21.74 -2.09
N TYR A 719 -7.84 -22.00 -3.39
CA TYR A 719 -8.23 -23.26 -4.01
C TYR A 719 -7.49 -24.42 -3.34
N SER A 720 -8.24 -25.37 -2.77
CA SER A 720 -7.68 -26.58 -2.18
C SER A 720 -7.33 -27.58 -3.27
N ILE A 721 -6.05 -27.94 -3.35
CA ILE A 721 -5.52 -28.95 -4.26
C ILE A 721 -5.79 -30.34 -3.70
N VAL A 722 -5.71 -30.49 -2.37
CA VAL A 722 -5.92 -31.75 -1.65
C VAL A 722 -6.69 -31.50 -0.36
N ASN A 723 -7.86 -32.13 -0.25
CA ASN A 723 -8.65 -32.21 0.97
C ASN A 723 -8.65 -33.67 1.47
N PHE A 724 -7.88 -33.95 2.51
CA PHE A 724 -8.02 -35.18 3.30
C PHE A 724 -8.45 -34.81 4.72
N THR A 725 -8.95 -35.79 5.49
CA THR A 725 -9.37 -35.57 6.88
C THR A 725 -8.18 -35.11 7.73
N GLY A 726 -8.17 -33.83 8.09
CA GLY A 726 -7.10 -33.19 8.88
C GLY A 726 -5.98 -32.51 8.06
N ILE A 727 -6.01 -32.55 6.72
CA ILE A 727 -4.98 -31.93 5.87
C ILE A 727 -5.65 -31.11 4.75
N HIS A 728 -5.41 -29.80 4.76
CA HIS A 728 -5.93 -28.83 3.79
C HIS A 728 -4.78 -28.14 3.03
N ILE A 729 -4.40 -28.70 1.88
CA ILE A 729 -3.31 -28.14 1.05
C ILE A 729 -3.93 -27.21 0.00
N THR A 730 -3.69 -25.92 0.15
CA THR A 730 -4.14 -24.87 -0.78
C THR A 730 -3.02 -24.48 -1.75
N VAL A 731 -3.36 -23.84 -2.86
CA VAL A 731 -2.37 -23.23 -3.76
C VAL A 731 -1.49 -22.23 -3.00
N PHE A 732 -2.07 -21.48 -2.05
CA PHE A 732 -1.32 -20.58 -1.17
C PHE A 732 -0.31 -21.32 -0.29
N SER A 733 -0.71 -22.35 0.45
CA SER A 733 0.21 -23.06 1.35
C SER A 733 1.31 -23.84 0.61
N VAL A 734 1.09 -24.27 -0.64
CA VAL A 734 2.17 -24.81 -1.49
C VAL A 734 3.17 -23.72 -1.90
N ILE A 735 2.71 -22.52 -2.26
CA ILE A 735 3.60 -21.39 -2.59
C ILE A 735 4.38 -20.95 -1.34
N GLU A 736 3.71 -20.86 -0.20
CA GLU A 736 4.32 -20.51 1.09
C GLU A 736 5.36 -21.54 1.53
N PHE A 737 5.06 -22.84 1.38
CA PHE A 737 6.02 -23.94 1.59
C PHE A 737 7.30 -23.74 0.78
N PHE A 738 7.21 -23.49 -0.54
CA PHE A 738 8.40 -23.29 -1.36
C PHE A 738 9.18 -22.02 -1.01
N ILE A 739 8.50 -20.95 -0.59
CA ILE A 739 9.14 -19.71 -0.12
C ILE A 739 9.88 -19.95 1.20
N LEU A 740 9.24 -20.56 2.19
CA LEU A 740 9.85 -20.90 3.48
C LEU A 740 10.99 -21.89 3.33
N LEU A 741 10.85 -22.92 2.49
CA LEU A 741 11.91 -23.87 2.16
C LEU A 741 13.14 -23.14 1.60
N ALA A 742 12.94 -22.22 0.65
CA ALA A 742 14.02 -21.41 0.09
C ALA A 742 14.69 -20.52 1.14
N ILE A 743 13.90 -19.89 2.03
CA ILE A 743 14.39 -19.08 3.15
C ILE A 743 15.21 -19.92 4.13
N PHE A 744 14.74 -21.10 4.55
CA PHE A 744 15.47 -21.96 5.50
C PHE A 744 16.73 -22.59 4.88
N VAL A 745 16.70 -23.00 3.60
CA VAL A 745 17.89 -23.49 2.89
C VAL A 745 18.94 -22.38 2.73
N TRP A 746 18.52 -21.14 2.51
CA TRP A 746 19.40 -19.97 2.49
C TRP A 746 19.94 -19.65 3.90
N ALA A 747 19.07 -19.60 4.91
CA ALA A 747 19.42 -19.30 6.29
C ALA A 747 20.37 -20.33 6.91
N ALA A 748 20.22 -21.62 6.57
CA ALA A 748 21.14 -22.66 7.00
C ALA A 748 22.55 -22.47 6.42
N LYS A 749 22.67 -22.17 5.12
CA LYS A 749 23.95 -21.84 4.47
C LYS A 749 24.58 -20.60 5.07
N TRP A 750 23.78 -19.55 5.31
CA TRP A 750 24.21 -18.31 5.95
C TRP A 750 24.70 -18.52 7.38
N THR A 751 23.92 -19.22 8.21
CA THR A 751 24.25 -19.50 9.61
C THR A 751 25.54 -20.30 9.73
N ARG A 752 25.76 -21.30 8.87
CA ARG A 752 27.04 -22.03 8.84
C ARG A 752 28.23 -21.11 8.60
N GLU A 753 28.14 -20.23 7.61
CA GLU A 753 29.24 -19.35 7.24
C GLU A 753 29.51 -18.28 8.31
N PHE A 754 28.43 -17.76 8.93
CA PHE A 754 28.52 -16.90 10.11
C PHE A 754 29.18 -17.61 11.30
N CYS A 755 28.71 -18.80 11.66
CA CYS A 755 29.29 -19.59 12.75
C CYS A 755 30.76 -19.92 12.52
N TYR A 756 31.13 -20.32 11.30
CA TYR A 756 32.50 -20.67 10.94
C TYR A 756 33.45 -19.48 10.95
N ARG A 757 33.04 -18.34 10.37
CA ARG A 757 33.89 -17.15 10.22
C ARG A 757 33.89 -16.22 11.44
N TRP A 758 32.83 -16.23 12.25
CA TRP A 758 32.63 -15.25 13.33
C TRP A 758 32.52 -15.90 14.71
N LEU A 759 31.51 -16.75 14.94
CA LEU A 759 31.21 -17.28 16.27
C LEU A 759 32.33 -18.20 16.80
N PHE A 760 32.78 -19.12 15.95
CA PHE A 760 33.80 -20.13 16.30
C PHE A 760 35.20 -19.76 15.77
N LYS A 761 35.42 -18.51 15.35
CA LYS A 761 36.72 -18.03 14.84
C LYS A 761 37.89 -18.26 15.81
N ASN A 762 37.60 -18.23 17.12
CA ASN A 762 38.57 -18.40 18.20
C ASN A 762 38.89 -19.89 18.50
N ALA A 763 38.16 -20.85 17.91
CA ALA A 763 38.48 -22.27 18.04
C ALA A 763 39.80 -22.55 17.30
N LYS A 764 40.84 -22.96 18.05
CA LYS A 764 42.18 -23.25 17.51
C LYS A 764 42.18 -24.44 16.55
N ASP A 765 41.31 -25.42 16.80
CA ASP A 765 41.17 -26.61 15.96
C ASP A 765 40.16 -26.37 14.81
N VAL A 766 40.60 -26.65 13.58
CA VAL A 766 39.81 -26.43 12.35
C VAL A 766 38.68 -27.47 12.21
N GLY A 767 38.90 -28.69 12.70
CA GLY A 767 37.90 -29.76 12.73
C GLY A 767 36.75 -29.42 13.68
N ILE A 768 37.03 -28.98 14.91
CA ILE A 768 36.04 -28.47 15.86
C ILE A 768 35.28 -27.29 15.24
N ARG A 769 35.99 -26.31 14.66
CA ARG A 769 35.36 -25.13 14.04
C ARG A 769 34.40 -25.49 12.90
N ASN A 770 34.79 -26.40 12.01
CA ASN A 770 33.93 -26.86 10.92
C ASN A 770 32.76 -27.70 11.45
N SER A 771 33.01 -28.70 12.30
CA SER A 771 31.98 -29.60 12.85
C SER A 771 30.89 -28.84 13.61
N LEU A 772 31.26 -27.88 14.45
CA LEU A 772 30.29 -27.09 15.21
C LEU A 772 29.48 -26.14 14.32
N SER A 773 30.08 -25.65 13.22
CA SER A 773 29.38 -24.85 12.20
C SER A 773 28.41 -25.69 11.36
N VAL A 774 28.79 -26.93 11.01
CA VAL A 774 27.90 -27.91 10.35
C VAL A 774 26.77 -28.33 11.29
N PHE A 775 27.04 -28.51 12.58
CA PHE A 775 26.00 -28.78 13.58
C PHE A 775 24.95 -27.66 13.63
N THR A 776 25.38 -26.38 13.64
CA THR A 776 24.44 -25.25 13.53
C THR A 776 23.69 -25.21 12.19
N GLN A 777 24.30 -25.69 11.09
CA GLN A 777 23.59 -25.85 9.81
C GLN A 777 22.44 -26.86 9.93
N TYR A 778 22.71 -28.03 10.51
CA TYR A 778 21.72 -29.10 10.67
C TYR A 778 20.60 -28.71 11.65
N ALA A 779 20.90 -27.99 12.72
CA ALA A 779 19.88 -27.45 13.63
C ALA A 779 18.90 -26.50 12.90
N VAL A 780 19.39 -25.60 12.05
CA VAL A 780 18.55 -24.70 11.24
C VAL A 780 17.75 -25.45 10.17
N ILE A 781 18.34 -26.47 9.52
CA ILE A 781 17.62 -27.31 8.55
C ILE A 781 16.50 -28.12 9.23
N LEU A 782 16.78 -28.74 10.38
CA LEU A 782 15.82 -29.56 11.11
C LEU A 782 14.63 -28.72 11.60
N LEU A 783 14.91 -27.59 12.26
CA LEU A 783 13.87 -26.67 12.75
C LEU A 783 13.09 -26.02 11.59
N GLY A 784 13.79 -25.64 10.52
CA GLY A 784 13.17 -25.11 9.30
C GLY A 784 12.25 -26.12 8.60
N SER A 785 12.66 -27.38 8.53
CA SER A 785 11.83 -28.46 7.98
C SER A 785 10.52 -28.62 8.76
N PHE A 786 10.55 -28.63 10.10
CA PHE A 786 9.32 -28.71 10.89
C PHE A 786 8.38 -27.52 10.65
N ILE A 787 8.90 -26.28 10.65
CA ILE A 787 8.08 -25.09 10.38
C ILE A 787 7.48 -25.13 8.97
N THR A 788 8.28 -25.49 7.98
CA THR A 788 7.86 -25.51 6.56
C THR A 788 6.83 -26.61 6.30
N LEU A 789 6.98 -27.78 6.92
CA LEU A 789 6.01 -28.87 6.87
C LEU A 789 4.71 -28.54 7.61
N HIS A 790 4.77 -27.80 8.72
CA HIS A 790 3.56 -27.38 9.44
C HIS A 790 2.67 -26.46 8.59
N VAL A 791 3.28 -25.57 7.79
CA VAL A 791 2.57 -24.68 6.85
C VAL A 791 1.86 -25.43 5.72
N LEU A 792 2.29 -26.65 5.36
CA LEU A 792 1.50 -27.53 4.47
C LEU A 792 0.23 -28.11 5.12
N GLY A 793 -0.05 -27.78 6.39
CA GLY A 793 -1.18 -28.35 7.14
C GLY A 793 -0.88 -29.74 7.73
N LEU A 794 0.39 -30.05 7.98
CA LEU A 794 0.77 -31.25 8.74
C LEU A 794 0.74 -30.96 10.25
N ASP A 795 -0.13 -31.67 10.96
CA ASP A 795 -0.20 -31.61 12.43
C ASP A 795 0.84 -32.55 13.07
N PHE A 796 1.79 -31.95 13.78
CA PHE A 796 2.82 -32.67 14.53
C PHE A 796 2.35 -33.16 15.91
N SER A 797 1.13 -32.83 16.35
CA SER A 797 0.54 -33.31 17.60
C SER A 797 0.60 -34.83 17.72
N GLY A 798 0.20 -35.56 16.67
CA GLY A 798 0.30 -37.03 16.61
C GLY A 798 1.74 -37.58 16.56
N MET A 799 2.72 -36.77 16.13
CA MET A 799 4.14 -37.16 16.10
C MET A 799 4.87 -36.82 17.41
N SER A 800 4.26 -36.05 18.31
CA SER A 800 4.88 -35.60 19.57
C SER A 800 5.40 -36.76 20.43
N MET A 801 4.69 -37.89 20.47
CA MET A 801 5.09 -39.09 21.21
C MET A 801 6.35 -39.75 20.63
N ILE A 802 6.49 -39.75 19.29
CA ILE A 802 7.68 -40.28 18.59
C ILE A 802 8.88 -39.35 18.82
N LEU A 803 8.67 -38.05 18.68
CA LEU A 803 9.72 -37.03 18.91
C LEU A 803 10.17 -37.01 20.38
N GLY A 804 9.23 -37.15 21.33
CA GLY A 804 9.52 -37.29 22.75
C GLY A 804 10.31 -38.56 23.08
N GLY A 805 9.90 -39.71 22.52
CA GLY A 805 10.64 -40.96 22.66
C GLY A 805 12.06 -40.88 22.10
N LEU A 806 12.24 -40.25 20.93
CA LEU A 806 13.54 -40.01 20.32
C LEU A 806 14.41 -39.06 21.17
N ALA A 807 13.83 -37.98 21.70
CA ALA A 807 14.52 -37.05 22.60
C ALA A 807 14.96 -37.72 23.91
N VAL A 808 14.13 -38.58 24.50
CA VAL A 808 14.46 -39.38 25.70
C VAL A 808 15.56 -40.40 25.38
N GLY A 809 15.47 -41.12 24.27
CA GLY A 809 16.52 -42.06 23.83
C GLY A 809 17.86 -41.37 23.57
N MET A 810 17.85 -40.19 22.93
CA MET A 810 19.02 -39.35 22.75
C MET A 810 19.57 -38.83 24.09
N GLY A 811 18.70 -38.45 25.03
CA GLY A 811 19.07 -38.05 26.39
C GLY A 811 19.81 -39.16 27.15
N PHE A 812 19.34 -40.41 27.05
CA PHE A 812 20.06 -41.57 27.59
C PHE A 812 21.42 -41.78 26.88
N GLY A 813 21.47 -41.65 25.55
CA GLY A 813 22.73 -41.77 24.78
C GLY A 813 23.77 -40.69 25.09
N LEU A 814 23.35 -39.49 25.53
CA LEU A 814 24.25 -38.41 25.96
C LEU A 814 24.54 -38.40 27.48
N ARG A 815 23.97 -39.32 28.27
CA ARG A 815 24.07 -39.33 29.74
C ARG A 815 25.51 -39.23 30.25
N ASP A 816 26.42 -40.05 29.73
CA ASP A 816 27.81 -40.08 30.21
C ASP A 816 28.61 -38.85 29.78
N PHE A 817 28.26 -38.25 28.64
CA PHE A 817 28.85 -36.98 28.20
C PHE A 817 28.40 -35.82 29.10
N ALA A 818 27.11 -35.74 29.40
CA ALA A 818 26.56 -34.75 30.32
C ALA A 818 27.11 -34.92 31.74
N SER A 819 27.17 -36.15 32.26
CA SER A 819 27.73 -36.49 33.58
C SER A 819 29.17 -36.00 33.72
N ASN A 820 30.01 -36.21 32.70
CA ASN A 820 31.40 -35.74 32.72
C ASN A 820 31.53 -34.21 32.64
N ILE A 821 30.64 -33.52 31.91
CA ILE A 821 30.62 -32.05 31.90
C ILE A 821 30.18 -31.50 33.26
N VAL A 822 29.15 -32.09 33.89
CA VAL A 822 28.69 -31.68 35.23
C VAL A 822 29.80 -31.92 36.26
N GLY A 823 30.44 -33.09 36.26
CA GLY A 823 31.60 -33.36 37.11
C GLY A 823 32.74 -32.36 36.89
N GLY A 824 33.04 -32.01 35.64
CA GLY A 824 34.06 -31.01 35.32
C GLY A 824 33.73 -29.61 35.84
N ILE A 825 32.47 -29.22 35.75
CA ILE A 825 31.97 -27.95 36.31
C ILE A 825 32.04 -27.96 37.84
N MET A 826 31.63 -29.05 38.51
CA MET A 826 31.71 -29.14 39.97
C MET A 826 33.16 -29.10 40.48
N LEU A 827 34.10 -29.81 39.82
CA LEU A 827 35.53 -29.73 40.15
C LEU A 827 36.09 -28.30 40.04
N LEU A 828 35.60 -27.48 39.10
CA LEU A 828 36.02 -26.08 38.94
C LEU A 828 35.36 -25.12 39.96
N ILE A 829 34.17 -25.47 40.46
CA ILE A 829 33.40 -24.70 41.46
C ILE A 829 33.87 -25.01 42.88
N GLU A 830 33.82 -26.28 43.28
CA GLU A 830 34.16 -26.74 44.63
C GLU A 830 35.67 -26.82 44.86
N ARG A 831 36.45 -27.04 43.79
CA ARG A 831 37.92 -27.09 43.79
C ARG A 831 38.57 -28.04 44.82
N PRO A 832 38.09 -29.30 44.97
CA PRO A 832 38.74 -30.30 45.82
C PRO A 832 40.10 -30.78 45.26
N VAL A 833 40.39 -30.41 44.01
CA VAL A 833 41.66 -30.61 43.31
C VAL A 833 41.95 -29.43 42.39
N ARG A 834 43.22 -29.09 42.21
CA ARG A 834 43.71 -27.95 41.42
C ARG A 834 44.77 -28.41 40.42
N GLU A 835 44.99 -27.62 39.37
CA GLU A 835 46.15 -27.84 38.48
C GLU A 835 47.44 -27.63 39.28
N GLY A 836 48.34 -28.61 39.22
CA GLY A 836 49.55 -28.70 40.05
C GLY A 836 49.44 -29.59 41.30
N ASP A 837 48.25 -30.01 41.73
CA ASP A 837 48.11 -30.90 42.90
C ASP A 837 48.66 -32.31 42.64
N LEU A 838 49.20 -32.94 43.70
CA LEU A 838 49.55 -34.37 43.70
C LEU A 838 48.38 -35.18 44.25
N ILE A 839 47.88 -36.13 43.46
CA ILE A 839 46.69 -36.92 43.80
C ILE A 839 46.87 -38.42 43.55
N THR A 840 46.07 -39.22 44.25
CA THR A 840 45.92 -40.66 44.05
C THR A 840 44.45 -40.98 43.76
N ILE A 841 44.14 -41.47 42.56
CA ILE A 841 42.80 -41.92 42.15
C ILE A 841 42.88 -43.40 41.73
N GLY A 842 42.39 -44.30 42.60
CA GLY A 842 42.57 -45.75 42.41
C GLY A 842 44.05 -46.10 42.37
N GLU A 843 44.47 -46.83 41.34
CA GLU A 843 45.87 -47.22 41.10
C GLU A 843 46.75 -46.08 40.56
N TYR A 844 46.17 -44.93 40.18
CA TYR A 844 46.90 -43.83 39.53
C TYR A 844 47.32 -42.76 40.54
N GLU A 845 48.62 -42.68 40.84
CA GLU A 845 49.25 -41.56 41.57
C GLU A 845 50.02 -40.64 40.62
N GLY A 846 49.86 -39.33 40.75
CA GLY A 846 50.57 -38.36 39.91
C GLY A 846 50.12 -36.91 40.08
N GLN A 847 50.69 -36.01 39.28
CA GLN A 847 50.40 -34.57 39.33
C GLN A 847 49.31 -34.16 38.31
N VAL A 848 48.37 -33.31 38.72
CA VAL A 848 47.32 -32.78 37.83
C VAL A 848 47.91 -31.77 36.85
N ALA A 849 48.01 -32.16 35.57
CA ALA A 849 48.58 -31.36 34.50
C ALA A 849 47.56 -30.44 33.80
N HIS A 850 46.27 -30.78 33.79
CA HIS A 850 45.18 -29.92 33.31
C HIS A 850 43.80 -30.48 33.69
N ILE A 851 42.86 -29.61 34.08
CA ILE A 851 41.44 -29.96 34.27
C ILE A 851 40.65 -29.52 33.03
N GLY A 852 40.41 -30.46 32.11
CA GLY A 852 39.56 -30.24 30.93
C GLY A 852 38.08 -30.40 31.24
N ILE A 853 37.19 -29.99 30.31
CA ILE A 853 35.74 -29.99 30.56
C ILE A 853 35.10 -31.40 30.70
N ARG A 854 35.70 -32.43 30.08
CA ARG A 854 35.23 -33.83 30.16
C ARG A 854 36.14 -34.73 31.01
N SER A 855 37.43 -34.45 31.03
CA SER A 855 38.44 -35.28 31.71
C SER A 855 39.62 -34.44 32.20
N MET A 856 40.19 -34.88 33.31
CA MET A 856 41.42 -34.37 33.89
C MET A 856 42.60 -35.15 33.31
N ARG A 857 43.73 -34.47 33.08
CA ARG A 857 45.01 -35.10 32.75
C ARG A 857 45.90 -35.15 33.98
N VAL A 858 46.23 -36.36 34.43
CA VAL A 858 47.19 -36.61 35.51
C VAL A 858 48.47 -37.16 34.89
N SER A 859 49.62 -36.59 35.24
CA SER A 859 50.93 -37.09 34.83
C SER A 859 51.44 -38.08 35.87
N SER A 860 51.55 -39.36 35.50
CA SER A 860 52.19 -40.39 36.33
C SER A 860 53.69 -40.10 36.49
N TRP A 861 54.28 -40.66 37.55
CA TRP A 861 55.72 -40.74 37.74
C TRP A 861 56.46 -41.40 36.55
N ASP A 862 55.79 -42.29 35.80
CA ASP A 862 56.32 -42.93 34.59
C ASP A 862 56.34 -42.01 33.34
N ASN A 863 56.11 -40.70 33.51
CA ASN A 863 56.01 -39.71 32.42
C ASN A 863 54.88 -40.03 31.41
N THR A 864 53.81 -40.69 31.86
CA THR A 864 52.60 -40.97 31.07
C THR A 864 51.45 -40.08 31.51
N GLN A 865 50.58 -39.66 30.58
CA GLN A 865 49.40 -38.84 30.89
C GLN A 865 48.14 -39.70 30.90
N VAL A 866 47.58 -39.90 32.09
CA VAL A 866 46.30 -40.61 32.30
C VAL A 866 45.14 -39.61 32.14
N LEU A 867 44.15 -39.99 31.33
CA LEU A 867 42.93 -39.21 31.08
C LEU A 867 41.79 -39.74 31.96
N ILE A 868 41.61 -39.14 33.14
CA ILE A 868 40.60 -39.57 34.10
C ILE A 868 39.27 -38.84 33.81
N PRO A 869 38.13 -39.54 33.63
CA PRO A 869 36.83 -38.91 33.42
C PRO A 869 36.45 -38.02 34.62
N ASN A 870 35.96 -36.81 34.38
CA ASN A 870 35.61 -35.89 35.47
C ASN A 870 34.45 -36.41 36.33
N ALA A 871 33.51 -37.16 35.73
CA ALA A 871 32.45 -37.82 36.49
C ALA A 871 33.01 -38.89 37.43
N GLU A 872 34.12 -39.54 37.06
CA GLU A 872 34.78 -40.52 37.92
C GLU A 872 35.53 -39.84 39.06
N THR A 873 36.28 -38.78 38.76
CA THR A 873 36.99 -37.94 39.75
C THR A 873 36.04 -37.33 40.79
N PHE A 874 34.82 -36.94 40.39
CA PHE A 874 33.85 -36.32 41.30
C PHE A 874 33.03 -37.34 42.12
N ASN A 875 32.68 -38.50 41.54
CA ASN A 875 31.82 -39.50 42.21
C ASN A 875 32.57 -40.61 42.95
N LYS A 876 33.89 -40.80 42.71
CA LYS A 876 34.71 -41.78 43.45
C LYS A 876 35.59 -41.07 44.49
N PRO A 877 35.87 -41.70 45.65
CA PRO A 877 36.82 -41.16 46.61
C PRO A 877 38.23 -41.12 46.01
N PHE A 878 38.97 -40.05 46.31
CA PHE A 878 40.38 -39.88 45.96
C PHE A 878 41.17 -39.25 47.10
N THR A 879 42.49 -39.35 47.05
CA THR A 879 43.39 -38.67 48.00
C THR A 879 44.07 -37.50 47.30
N ASN A 880 44.02 -36.30 47.89
CA ASN A 880 44.82 -35.16 47.47
C ASN A 880 45.91 -34.91 48.52
N LEU A 881 47.17 -35.03 48.11
CA LEU A 881 48.36 -34.98 48.97
C LEU A 881 48.88 -33.56 49.20
N THR A 882 48.28 -32.53 48.56
CA THR A 882 48.74 -31.14 48.60
C THR A 882 47.62 -30.11 48.84
N HIS A 883 46.41 -30.55 49.21
CA HIS A 883 45.21 -29.70 49.23
C HIS A 883 45.25 -28.53 50.24
N GLN A 884 45.86 -28.75 51.41
CA GLN A 884 45.98 -27.75 52.49
C GLN A 884 47.44 -27.37 52.69
N ASP A 885 48.24 -28.35 53.11
CA ASP A 885 49.69 -28.32 53.16
C ASP A 885 50.28 -29.53 52.41
N GLY A 886 51.55 -29.45 52.02
CA GLY A 886 52.27 -30.55 51.36
C GLY A 886 52.86 -31.57 52.34
N ILE A 887 52.47 -31.53 53.62
CA ILE A 887 53.17 -32.20 54.73
C ILE A 887 52.55 -33.59 54.96
N VAL A 888 53.12 -34.61 54.32
CA VAL A 888 52.57 -35.97 54.31
C VAL A 888 53.32 -36.87 55.30
N ARG A 889 52.57 -37.54 56.19
CA ARG A 889 53.09 -38.56 57.10
C ARG A 889 53.51 -39.81 56.33
N THR A 890 54.80 -40.10 56.31
CA THR A 890 55.36 -41.36 55.81
C THR A 890 55.56 -42.34 56.97
N VAL A 891 55.31 -43.63 56.72
CA VAL A 891 55.42 -44.71 57.72
C VAL A 891 56.35 -45.81 57.21
N ILE A 892 57.32 -46.21 58.04
CA ILE A 892 58.26 -47.30 57.77
C ILE A 892 58.19 -48.31 58.93
N PRO A 893 57.83 -49.59 58.68
CA PRO A 893 58.06 -50.67 59.62
C PRO A 893 59.55 -51.06 59.60
N ILE A 894 60.16 -51.16 60.77
CA ILE A 894 61.57 -51.52 60.97
C ILE A 894 61.59 -52.76 61.86
N LYS A 895 62.26 -53.84 61.44
CA LYS A 895 62.40 -55.07 62.23
C LYS A 895 63.84 -55.23 62.71
N VAL A 896 63.99 -55.62 63.97
CA VAL A 896 65.28 -55.85 64.65
C VAL A 896 65.21 -57.15 65.46
N SER A 897 66.36 -57.63 65.97
CA SER A 897 66.37 -58.79 66.85
C SER A 897 65.72 -58.47 68.19
N ARG A 898 65.05 -59.46 68.80
CA ARG A 898 64.55 -59.36 70.18
C ARG A 898 65.65 -59.37 71.24
N ALA A 899 66.89 -59.71 70.86
CA ALA A 899 68.04 -59.69 71.77
C ALA A 899 68.64 -58.28 71.99
N ASP A 900 68.31 -57.32 71.11
CA ASP A 900 68.80 -55.94 71.17
C ASP A 900 67.89 -55.08 72.08
N ASP A 901 68.43 -54.07 72.77
CA ASP A 901 67.63 -53.21 73.67
C ASP A 901 66.63 -52.33 72.87
N PRO A 902 65.31 -52.49 73.09
CA PRO A 902 64.32 -51.68 72.37
C PRO A 902 64.40 -50.19 72.67
N VAL A 903 64.90 -49.75 73.83
CA VAL A 903 65.02 -48.32 74.17
C VAL A 903 66.18 -47.70 73.40
N MET A 904 67.36 -48.35 73.40
CA MET A 904 68.49 -47.98 72.54
C MET A 904 68.10 -47.92 71.05
N ILE A 905 67.37 -48.93 70.55
CA ILE A 905 66.93 -48.96 69.14
C ILE A 905 65.96 -47.81 68.83
N GLN A 906 65.00 -47.54 69.71
CA GLN A 906 64.05 -46.43 69.54
C GLN A 906 64.80 -45.09 69.45
N GLN A 907 65.79 -44.87 70.32
CA GLN A 907 66.62 -43.67 70.29
C GLN A 907 67.44 -43.56 69.00
N LEU A 908 68.14 -44.63 68.58
CA LEU A 908 68.93 -44.61 67.34
C LEU A 908 68.11 -44.33 66.09
N ILE A 909 66.85 -44.78 66.03
CA ILE A 909 65.94 -44.44 64.93
C ILE A 909 65.54 -42.96 65.02
N LEU A 910 65.22 -42.43 66.22
CA LEU A 910 64.90 -41.01 66.42
C LEU A 910 66.08 -40.09 66.04
N ASP A 911 67.30 -40.44 66.46
CA ASP A 911 68.53 -39.70 66.14
C ASP A 911 68.72 -39.58 64.62
N VAL A 912 68.52 -40.69 63.89
CA VAL A 912 68.62 -40.69 62.42
C VAL A 912 67.53 -39.83 61.77
N LEU A 913 66.29 -39.89 62.28
CA LEU A 913 65.19 -39.07 61.75
C LEU A 913 65.39 -37.58 62.05
N ALA A 914 66.10 -37.22 63.12
CA ALA A 914 66.44 -35.84 63.47
C ALA A 914 67.60 -35.25 62.64
N ILE A 915 68.45 -36.10 62.04
CA ILE A 915 69.61 -35.68 61.23
C ILE A 915 69.25 -35.43 59.75
N ILE A 916 68.16 -36.00 59.25
CA ILE A 916 67.78 -35.93 57.83
C ILE A 916 67.02 -34.62 57.54
N PRO A 917 67.59 -33.66 56.77
CA PRO A 917 67.05 -32.31 56.64
C PRO A 917 65.75 -32.21 55.84
N GLU A 918 65.38 -33.24 55.07
CA GLU A 918 64.11 -33.32 54.34
C GLU A 918 62.93 -33.76 55.20
N ILE A 919 63.17 -34.14 56.47
CA ILE A 919 62.13 -34.45 57.45
C ILE A 919 61.70 -33.15 58.15
N VAL A 920 60.39 -32.91 58.21
CA VAL A 920 59.82 -31.75 58.88
C VAL A 920 59.86 -31.97 60.40
N GLY A 921 60.39 -31.00 61.15
CA GLY A 921 60.52 -31.07 62.60
C GLY A 921 59.22 -30.83 63.39
N ASP A 922 58.20 -30.25 62.75
CA ASP A 922 56.85 -30.07 63.28
C ASP A 922 55.81 -30.44 62.19
N PRO A 923 54.99 -31.49 62.36
CA PRO A 923 54.92 -32.36 63.54
C PRO A 923 56.17 -33.24 63.70
N PRO A 924 56.65 -33.47 64.94
CA PRO A 924 57.89 -34.20 65.19
C PRO A 924 57.79 -35.67 64.76
N ALA A 925 58.94 -36.24 64.38
CA ALA A 925 59.07 -37.66 64.10
C ALA A 925 58.77 -38.51 65.35
N GLN A 926 58.12 -39.65 65.15
CA GLN A 926 57.67 -40.55 66.21
C GLN A 926 58.10 -41.98 65.88
N VAL A 927 58.72 -42.67 66.83
CA VAL A 927 59.08 -44.09 66.71
C VAL A 927 58.33 -44.86 67.79
N PHE A 928 57.41 -45.73 67.39
CA PHE A 928 56.64 -46.57 68.30
C PHE A 928 57.16 -48.01 68.24
N LEU A 929 57.34 -48.67 69.38
CA LEU A 929 57.38 -50.13 69.42
C LEU A 929 55.95 -50.63 69.12
N LYS A 930 55.78 -51.36 68.01
CA LYS A 930 54.48 -51.74 67.45
C LYS A 930 54.11 -53.18 67.76
N LYS A 931 55.09 -54.10 67.73
CA LYS A 931 54.91 -55.52 68.07
C LYS A 931 56.20 -56.10 68.63
N ILE A 932 56.08 -56.94 69.66
CA ILE A 932 57.11 -57.91 70.06
C ILE A 932 56.65 -59.28 69.59
N ASP A 933 57.52 -60.01 68.89
CA ASP A 933 57.27 -61.36 68.40
C ASP A 933 58.18 -62.38 69.13
N THR A 934 58.20 -63.63 68.70
CA THR A 934 59.05 -64.67 69.29
C THR A 934 60.53 -64.31 69.23
N ALA A 935 61.03 -63.90 68.06
CA ALA A 935 62.44 -63.58 67.81
C ALA A 935 62.72 -62.13 67.35
N LEU A 936 61.68 -61.37 66.99
CA LEU A 936 61.80 -60.04 66.39
C LEU A 936 61.04 -58.97 67.18
N ILE A 937 61.49 -57.73 67.08
CA ILE A 937 60.72 -56.54 67.49
C ILE A 937 60.44 -55.70 66.24
N GLU A 938 59.18 -55.30 66.04
CA GLU A 938 58.77 -54.39 64.97
C GLU A 938 58.51 -52.99 65.55
N PHE A 939 59.29 -52.02 65.05
CA PHE A 939 59.10 -50.60 65.28
C PHE A 939 58.35 -49.96 64.11
N GLU A 940 57.57 -48.94 64.40
CA GLU A 940 56.91 -48.08 63.40
C GLU A 940 57.50 -46.68 63.48
N ALA A 941 58.38 -46.37 62.53
CA ALA A 941 58.90 -45.02 62.34
C ALA A 941 57.90 -44.20 61.52
N ARG A 942 57.40 -43.11 62.10
CA ARG A 942 56.52 -42.12 61.49
C ARG A 942 57.26 -40.80 61.41
N TYR A 943 57.31 -40.20 60.23
CA TYR A 943 57.90 -38.88 60.03
C TYR A 943 57.14 -38.14 58.93
N PHE A 944 57.29 -36.82 58.89
CA PHE A 944 56.58 -35.96 57.94
C PHE A 944 57.57 -35.39 56.93
N ILE A 945 57.16 -35.29 55.67
CA ILE A 945 57.95 -34.72 54.57
C ILE A 945 57.10 -33.76 53.75
N ASN A 946 57.71 -32.75 53.13
CA ASN A 946 57.03 -31.93 52.14
C ASN A 946 57.09 -32.59 50.75
N VAL A 947 55.97 -33.16 50.28
CA VAL A 947 55.91 -33.89 49.00
C VAL A 947 55.95 -32.97 47.76
N GLN A 948 55.82 -31.65 47.94
CA GLN A 948 56.06 -30.68 46.86
C GLN A 948 57.56 -30.40 46.64
N ALA A 949 58.39 -30.65 47.67
CA ALA A 949 59.83 -30.41 47.62
C ALA A 949 60.65 -31.69 47.39
N HIS A 950 60.19 -32.83 47.91
CA HIS A 950 60.95 -34.08 47.91
C HIS A 950 60.09 -35.30 47.56
N ASN A 951 60.65 -36.25 46.80
CA ASN A 951 59.96 -37.48 46.46
C ASN A 951 59.87 -38.43 47.67
N ARG A 952 58.64 -38.85 48.02
CA ARG A 952 58.36 -39.79 49.12
C ARG A 952 59.13 -41.11 49.02
N VAL A 953 59.38 -41.62 47.82
CA VAL A 953 60.15 -42.86 47.58
C VAL A 953 61.64 -42.64 47.85
N GLU A 954 62.17 -41.48 47.44
CA GLU A 954 63.57 -41.09 47.62
C GLU A 954 63.90 -40.90 49.10
N ILE A 955 63.11 -40.12 49.84
CA ILE A 955 63.35 -39.90 51.28
C ILE A 955 63.14 -41.20 52.08
N ARG A 956 62.16 -42.04 51.71
CA ARG A 956 62.00 -43.38 52.29
C ARG A 956 63.26 -44.24 52.11
N SER A 957 63.88 -44.19 50.94
CA SER A 957 65.14 -44.88 50.66
C SER A 957 66.29 -44.31 51.50
N LYS A 958 66.44 -42.97 51.53
CA LYS A 958 67.45 -42.26 52.32
C LYS A 958 67.38 -42.60 53.82
N VAL A 959 66.18 -42.60 54.38
CA VAL A 959 65.91 -42.98 55.79
C VAL A 959 66.31 -44.44 56.05
N LEU A 960 65.93 -45.38 55.18
CA LEU A 960 66.29 -46.80 55.33
C LEU A 960 67.81 -47.01 55.30
N PHE A 961 68.53 -46.35 54.38
CA PHE A 961 69.99 -46.42 54.32
C PHE A 961 70.64 -45.82 55.58
N ALA A 962 70.17 -44.67 56.06
CA ALA A 962 70.72 -44.03 57.26
C ALA A 962 70.50 -44.86 58.53
N ILE A 963 69.31 -45.44 58.71
CA ILE A 963 69.02 -46.36 59.84
C ILE A 963 69.90 -47.62 59.76
N THR A 964 70.06 -48.19 58.57
CA THR A 964 70.93 -49.37 58.36
C THR A 964 72.40 -49.06 58.67
N ALA A 965 72.88 -47.87 58.30
CA ALA A 965 74.23 -47.42 58.63
C ALA A 965 74.42 -47.20 60.13
N GLN A 966 73.45 -46.57 60.80
CA GLN A 966 73.49 -46.32 62.24
C GLN A 966 73.43 -47.61 63.06
N PHE A 967 72.56 -48.57 62.69
CA PHE A 967 72.51 -49.90 63.32
C PHE A 967 73.84 -50.64 63.17
N LYS A 968 74.45 -50.61 61.97
CA LYS A 968 75.76 -51.21 61.73
C LYS A 968 76.87 -50.55 62.56
N ALA A 969 76.82 -49.23 62.76
CA ALA A 969 77.77 -48.51 63.61
C ALA A 969 77.57 -48.83 65.11
N ALA A 970 76.32 -49.02 65.55
CA ALA A 970 75.96 -49.41 66.91
C ALA A 970 76.17 -50.91 67.21
N GLY A 971 76.60 -51.71 66.24
CA GLY A 971 76.79 -53.17 66.39
C GLY A 971 75.51 -54.01 66.34
N ILE A 972 74.35 -53.39 66.12
CA ILE A 972 73.06 -54.06 65.94
C ILE A 972 73.12 -54.92 64.68
N LYS A 973 72.85 -56.21 64.83
CA LYS A 973 72.88 -57.17 63.72
C LYS A 973 71.56 -57.12 62.95
N PRO A 974 71.58 -57.27 61.61
CA PRO A 974 70.33 -57.47 60.87
C PRO A 974 69.61 -58.71 61.40
N PRO A 975 68.28 -58.67 61.56
CA PRO A 975 67.53 -59.79 62.11
C PRO A 975 67.69 -61.04 61.23
N ILE A 976 68.00 -62.17 61.87
CA ILE A 976 67.97 -63.50 61.27
C ILE A 976 66.65 -64.14 61.67
N GLU A 977 65.91 -64.68 60.70
CA GLU A 977 64.64 -65.36 60.98
C GLU A 977 64.89 -66.68 61.75
N PRO A 978 64.09 -67.00 62.79
CA PRO A 978 64.34 -68.16 63.63
C PRO A 978 64.01 -69.47 62.89
N ILE A 979 65.04 -70.24 62.56
CA ILE A 979 64.88 -71.59 61.98
C ILE A 979 64.47 -72.55 63.11
N THR A 980 63.17 -72.88 63.16
CA THR A 980 62.65 -73.90 64.09
C THR A 980 62.98 -75.29 63.55
N VAL A 981 63.80 -76.05 64.28
CA VAL A 981 64.16 -77.43 63.93
C VAL A 981 63.44 -78.39 64.89
N GLU A 982 62.35 -79.00 64.43
CA GLU A 982 61.69 -80.08 65.16
C GLU A 982 62.50 -81.38 65.03
N PHE A 983 63.22 -81.75 66.08
CA PHE A 983 63.78 -83.09 66.21
C PHE A 983 62.66 -84.08 66.58
N LYS A 984 62.13 -84.79 65.59
CA LYS A 984 61.27 -85.96 65.83
C LYS A 984 62.14 -87.12 66.30
N GLU A 985 61.88 -87.61 67.52
CA GLU A 985 62.38 -88.92 67.95
C GLU A 985 61.68 -90.02 67.13
N GLY A 986 62.34 -90.46 66.07
CA GLY A 986 61.90 -91.62 65.29
C GLY A 986 62.23 -92.91 66.03
N HIS A 987 61.21 -93.57 66.58
CA HIS A 987 61.33 -94.99 66.95
C HIS A 987 61.78 -95.80 65.72
N ALA A 988 62.96 -96.41 65.83
CA ALA A 988 63.63 -97.10 64.72
C ALA A 988 63.16 -98.56 64.57
N ASP A 989 61.87 -98.78 64.35
CA ASP A 989 61.35 -100.09 63.97
C ASP A 989 61.53 -100.33 62.47
N PHE A 990 62.39 -101.29 62.13
CA PHE A 990 62.40 -101.94 60.82
C PHE A 990 61.02 -102.55 60.55
N TYR A 991 60.47 -102.40 59.33
CA TYR A 991 60.09 -103.56 58.52
C TYR A 991 59.89 -103.22 57.03
N SER A 992 59.82 -104.29 56.23
CA SER A 992 59.93 -104.34 54.78
C SER A 992 58.87 -103.58 53.96
N LYS A 993 59.36 -102.67 53.11
CA LYS A 993 59.34 -102.83 51.63
C LYS A 993 58.16 -103.64 51.04
N ASN A 994 57.21 -102.96 50.37
CA ASN A 994 56.79 -103.28 49.00
C ASN A 994 55.85 -102.22 48.38
N GLN A 995 55.77 -102.26 47.04
CA GLN A 995 54.63 -102.05 46.11
C GLN A 995 53.34 -101.35 46.60
N SER A 996 52.60 -100.57 45.81
CA SER A 996 52.80 -99.97 44.47
C SER A 996 51.56 -99.09 44.16
N PRO A 997 51.66 -98.00 43.37
CA PRO A 997 50.48 -97.19 43.05
C PRO A 997 49.57 -97.88 42.02
N ASN A 998 48.27 -97.90 42.30
CA ASN A 998 47.18 -98.04 41.34
C ASN A 998 45.98 -97.26 41.92
N ASP A 999 45.28 -96.55 41.04
CA ASP A 999 44.04 -95.78 41.24
C ASP A 999 44.05 -94.65 42.30
#